data_AF-A0A348ZL16-F1
#
_entry.id   AF-A0A348ZL16-F1
#
_cell.length_a   1.000
_cell.length_b   1.000
_cell.length_c   1.000
_cell.angle_alpha   90.00
_cell.angle_beta   90.00
_cell.angle_gamma   90.00
#
_symmetry.space_group_name_H-M   'P 1'
#
loop_
_entity.id
_entity.type
_entity.pdbx_description
1 polymer ?
#
loop_
_entity_poly.entity_id
_entity_poly.type
_entity_poly.pdbx_seq_one_letter_code
_entity_poly.pdbx_strand_id
1 'polypeptide(L)'
;MKRLLKKVVSIMLVAALAAVPMSFDSGKEAKAEVKGKLATHVTGHWSYWDGSQTVVKTNESLLEKLPTIANKGTSRFTTENFDANNKAFPTNGWATSMSWNYSKGDGYGNAVYAIPLSYLPIREGMLVINPFTRLTGDTGTFLMNQDQTGYLSDFSIGTGGQIAYTETDAESDWSTKVRMVEEESKYMDVTMTHGSPFTYCEASGIDSAVIKAKRDLPADVIYVDDSMVIVRKYDNGDDAIGLTNYDYYAFYIPDDASFSVSQGADIRGGSFSVNFGTKKYFSMAWLCDTKGTADAKAKDIAESYKKYAYNFVTDTKATYSYDASTSTVTTNYKYTLDKKSESTADGTIMGVIPHQYKHMSGYEFLDQTSRSIRGTVKFLEGDQYKTTQKYTGVLPGLGTIPDADKNKVKSYVANFMEEFGPTDTAVTKEDYEQNTYDCGKKLNRAVQVMLAAEAAGDNENATKLLNGIKAELADWFTADNDTDEEDKYFYYDADMGTLFGFPQAYYTVDGMTDHAFHYGYFINAVAQVALRDPSFVAEYKNVIDELVGDVATTKRNSGTSRYPYLRQFDMWEGHSWASGHADFGDGNNQESSSEAINGWAGLILYGQATGNEELTNTGIYLYTTEVNAVNDYWFDVDNDVLSPLYKKTIGGNEHRYASMIWGGKYGYETWWTAEPLQTNGINILPNTAASFYLAKDKAYMKDFVRIAKKK
;
A
#
# COMPACT_ATOMS: atom_id res chain seq x y z
N MET A 1 -14.89 50.57 4.72
CA MET A 1 -15.86 50.11 5.74
C MET A 1 -16.65 48.85 5.35
N LYS A 2 -17.32 48.76 4.19
CA LYS A 2 -18.15 47.58 3.82
C LYS A 2 -17.41 46.24 3.62
N ARG A 3 -16.10 46.25 3.32
CA ARG A 3 -15.28 45.03 3.15
C ARG A 3 -14.75 44.45 4.47
N LEU A 4 -14.58 45.30 5.50
CA LEU A 4 -14.18 44.87 6.85
C LEU A 4 -15.37 44.24 7.59
N LEU A 5 -16.58 44.80 7.41
CA LEU A 5 -17.80 44.30 8.03
C LEU A 5 -18.18 42.88 7.56
N LYS A 6 -17.92 42.54 6.28
CA LYS A 6 -18.16 41.18 5.78
C LYS A 6 -17.19 40.14 6.36
N LYS A 7 -15.91 40.49 6.58
CA LYS A 7 -14.94 39.57 7.22
C LYS A 7 -15.25 39.34 8.70
N VAL A 8 -15.71 40.37 9.41
CA VAL A 8 -16.05 40.26 10.85
C VAL A 8 -17.35 39.45 11.06
N VAL A 9 -18.34 39.58 10.17
CA VAL A 9 -19.58 38.79 10.24
C VAL A 9 -19.35 37.32 9.85
N SER A 10 -18.46 37.03 8.89
CA SER A 10 -18.08 35.64 8.56
C SER A 10 -17.29 34.96 9.69
N ILE A 11 -16.42 35.69 10.39
CA ILE A 11 -15.67 35.15 11.54
C ILE A 11 -16.61 34.91 12.74
N MET A 12 -17.62 35.77 12.95
CA MET A 12 -18.61 35.54 14.02
C MET A 12 -19.60 34.41 13.71
N LEU A 13 -19.96 34.15 12.44
CA LEU A 13 -20.80 32.99 12.09
C LEU A 13 -20.05 31.65 12.22
N VAL A 14 -18.76 31.62 11.89
CA VAL A 14 -17.91 30.43 12.08
C VAL A 14 -17.66 30.16 13.57
N ALA A 15 -17.54 31.20 14.39
CA ALA A 15 -17.44 31.06 15.85
C ALA A 15 -18.77 30.63 16.51
N ALA A 16 -19.92 30.99 15.95
CA ALA A 16 -21.23 30.58 16.47
C ALA A 16 -21.59 29.11 16.11
N LEU A 17 -21.04 28.56 15.02
CA LEU A 17 -21.15 27.14 14.69
C LEU A 17 -20.12 26.27 15.43
N ALA A 18 -19.05 26.86 15.97
CA ALA A 18 -18.01 26.16 16.72
C ALA A 18 -18.24 26.11 18.25
N ALA A 19 -19.38 26.61 18.75
CA ALA A 19 -19.62 26.75 20.20
C ALA A 19 -21.04 26.34 20.63
N VAL A 20 -21.68 25.39 19.93
CA VAL A 20 -22.75 24.59 20.54
C VAL A 20 -22.10 23.26 20.94
N PRO A 21 -21.80 23.03 22.23
CA PRO A 21 -21.60 21.66 22.67
C PRO A 21 -22.92 20.96 22.39
N MET A 22 -22.93 20.00 21.46
CA MET A 22 -23.95 18.96 21.49
C MET A 22 -23.72 18.21 22.80
N SER A 23 -24.35 18.66 23.88
CA SER A 23 -24.46 17.84 25.08
C SER A 23 -25.32 16.65 24.70
N PHE A 24 -24.69 15.50 24.48
CA PHE A 24 -25.39 14.24 24.57
C PHE A 24 -25.94 14.16 25.98
N ASP A 25 -27.25 14.32 26.12
CA ASP A 25 -27.95 14.06 27.36
C ASP A 25 -27.64 12.61 27.74
N SER A 26 -26.88 12.41 28.82
CA SER A 26 -26.55 11.10 29.39
C SER A 26 -27.76 10.51 30.12
N GLY A 27 -28.95 10.66 29.52
CA GLY A 27 -30.19 10.08 29.98
C GLY A 27 -30.13 8.59 29.72
N LYS A 28 -29.88 7.81 30.79
CA LYS A 28 -30.03 6.34 30.89
C LYS A 28 -29.93 5.62 29.55
N GLU A 29 -28.75 5.08 29.23
CA GLU A 29 -28.56 4.13 28.14
C GLU A 29 -29.58 2.97 28.28
N ALA A 30 -30.72 3.09 27.61
CA ALA A 30 -31.46 1.93 27.17
C ALA A 30 -30.49 1.22 26.22
N LYS A 31 -30.01 0.03 26.60
CA LYS A 31 -29.20 -0.79 25.71
C LYS A 31 -29.98 -0.94 24.41
N ALA A 32 -29.51 -0.31 23.33
CA ALA A 32 -30.07 -0.50 22.02
C ALA A 32 -30.06 -2.01 21.71
N GLU A 33 -31.15 -2.52 21.15
CA GLU A 33 -31.20 -3.90 20.70
C GLU A 33 -30.14 -4.10 19.61
N VAL A 34 -29.20 -5.02 19.82
CA VAL A 34 -28.19 -5.35 18.82
C VAL A 34 -28.85 -6.18 17.74
N LYS A 35 -29.00 -5.61 16.55
CA LYS A 35 -29.61 -6.25 15.38
C LYS A 35 -28.58 -6.88 14.45
N GLY A 36 -27.37 -6.30 14.39
CA GLY A 36 -26.32 -6.78 13.51
C GLY A 36 -25.90 -8.21 13.82
N LYS A 37 -25.69 -9.01 12.77
CA LYS A 37 -25.27 -10.43 12.86
C LYS A 37 -24.32 -10.74 11.71
N LEU A 38 -23.11 -11.17 12.05
CA LEU A 38 -22.23 -11.82 11.08
C LEU A 38 -22.72 -13.24 10.81
N ALA A 39 -22.43 -13.75 9.63
CA ALA A 39 -22.61 -15.16 9.33
C ALA A 39 -21.66 -16.00 10.19
N THR A 40 -22.11 -17.19 10.60
CA THR A 40 -21.30 -18.14 11.38
C THR A 40 -20.54 -19.13 10.50
N HIS A 41 -20.88 -19.19 9.22
CA HIS A 41 -20.26 -20.03 8.19
C HIS A 41 -20.50 -19.40 6.82
N VAL A 42 -19.74 -19.82 5.81
CA VAL A 42 -19.87 -19.34 4.43
C VAL A 42 -20.91 -20.20 3.70
N THR A 43 -21.85 -19.57 3.01
CA THR A 43 -22.92 -20.20 2.25
C THR A 43 -23.03 -19.64 0.82
N GLY A 44 -23.81 -20.28 -0.04
CA GLY A 44 -24.04 -19.84 -1.42
C GLY A 44 -22.93 -20.22 -2.41
N HIS A 45 -23.06 -19.68 -3.63
CA HIS A 45 -22.22 -20.00 -4.76
C HIS A 45 -21.72 -18.74 -5.47
N TRP A 46 -20.67 -18.91 -6.27
CA TRP A 46 -20.20 -17.93 -7.23
C TRP A 46 -19.99 -18.61 -8.59
N SER A 47 -19.93 -17.81 -9.65
CA SER A 47 -19.71 -18.33 -10.99
C SER A 47 -18.75 -17.48 -11.81
N TYR A 48 -18.10 -18.12 -12.78
CA TYR A 48 -17.27 -17.43 -13.76
C TYR A 48 -17.37 -18.12 -15.12
N TRP A 49 -17.05 -17.39 -16.18
CA TRP A 49 -16.97 -17.93 -17.54
C TRP A 49 -15.57 -18.48 -17.80
N ASP A 50 -15.45 -19.77 -18.12
CA ASP A 50 -14.15 -20.42 -18.39
C ASP A 50 -13.65 -20.29 -19.84
N GLY A 51 -14.41 -19.57 -20.68
CA GLY A 51 -14.19 -19.49 -22.13
C GLY A 51 -15.17 -20.34 -22.95
N SER A 52 -15.87 -21.29 -22.31
CA SER A 52 -16.78 -22.24 -22.96
C SER A 52 -18.14 -22.42 -22.26
N GLN A 53 -18.16 -22.34 -20.93
CA GLN A 53 -19.35 -22.49 -20.11
C GLN A 53 -19.24 -21.66 -18.83
N THR A 54 -20.39 -21.41 -18.20
CA THR A 54 -20.44 -20.89 -16.84
C THR A 54 -20.11 -22.01 -15.86
N VAL A 55 -19.04 -21.84 -15.10
CA VAL A 55 -18.64 -22.75 -14.02
C VAL A 55 -19.16 -22.18 -12.71
N VAL A 56 -19.93 -22.98 -11.97
CA VAL A 56 -20.48 -22.63 -10.66
C VAL A 56 -19.69 -23.36 -9.57
N LYS A 57 -19.31 -22.66 -8.51
CA LYS A 57 -18.57 -23.19 -7.35
C LYS A 57 -19.17 -22.67 -6.05
N THR A 58 -18.95 -23.37 -4.95
CA THR A 58 -19.35 -22.89 -3.62
C THR A 58 -18.50 -21.70 -3.20
N ASN A 59 -19.07 -20.78 -2.42
CA ASN A 59 -18.30 -19.69 -1.83
C ASN A 59 -17.20 -20.20 -0.88
N GLU A 60 -17.42 -21.31 -0.18
CA GLU A 60 -16.39 -21.98 0.64
C GLU A 60 -15.12 -22.32 -0.17
N SER A 61 -15.24 -22.66 -1.46
CA SER A 61 -14.07 -22.99 -2.30
C SER A 61 -13.11 -21.82 -2.49
N LEU A 62 -13.54 -20.58 -2.27
CA LEU A 62 -12.68 -19.39 -2.32
C LEU A 62 -11.69 -19.34 -1.14
N LEU A 63 -12.01 -20.03 -0.03
CA LEU A 63 -11.15 -20.07 1.15
C LEU A 63 -9.97 -21.04 1.01
N GLU A 64 -10.03 -21.96 0.04
CA GLU A 64 -9.06 -23.06 -0.09
C GLU A 64 -7.61 -22.59 -0.28
N LYS A 65 -7.41 -21.44 -0.95
CA LYS A 65 -6.08 -20.90 -1.27
C LYS A 65 -5.56 -19.87 -0.27
N LEU A 66 -6.34 -19.53 0.75
CA LEU A 66 -5.93 -18.58 1.77
C LEU A 66 -4.73 -19.10 2.58
N PRO A 67 -3.79 -18.27 3.01
CA PRO A 67 -2.58 -18.67 3.73
C PRO A 67 -2.87 -18.92 5.22
N THR A 68 -3.82 -19.82 5.51
CA THR A 68 -4.15 -20.25 6.87
C THR A 68 -3.04 -21.16 7.43
N ILE A 69 -3.04 -21.37 8.75
CA ILE A 69 -2.10 -22.32 9.39
C ILE A 69 -2.27 -23.75 8.82
N ALA A 70 -3.49 -24.13 8.45
CA ALA A 70 -3.76 -25.42 7.82
C ALA A 70 -3.10 -25.57 6.43
N ASN A 71 -2.83 -24.45 5.76
CA ASN A 71 -2.21 -24.38 4.44
C ASN A 71 -0.70 -24.09 4.48
N LYS A 72 -0.03 -24.39 5.61
CA LYS A 72 1.43 -24.33 5.68
C LYS A 72 2.10 -25.27 4.69
N GLY A 73 3.08 -24.75 3.95
CA GLY A 73 3.80 -25.48 2.91
C GLY A 73 3.04 -25.63 1.59
N THR A 74 1.82 -25.10 1.48
CA THR A 74 1.05 -25.05 0.22
C THR A 74 0.86 -23.61 -0.25
N SER A 75 0.13 -22.79 0.50
CA SER A 75 -0.03 -21.35 0.23
C SER A 75 0.59 -20.47 1.30
N ARG A 76 0.76 -20.95 2.55
CA ARG A 76 1.43 -20.22 3.64
C ARG A 76 2.87 -20.68 3.81
N PHE A 77 3.80 -19.73 3.77
CA PHE A 77 5.24 -19.95 3.95
C PHE A 77 5.78 -19.03 5.05
N THR A 78 5.55 -19.41 6.30
CA THR A 78 5.90 -18.62 7.48
C THR A 78 6.49 -19.47 8.59
N THR A 79 7.48 -18.90 9.29
CA THR A 79 8.09 -19.57 10.45
C THR A 79 7.15 -19.55 11.65
N GLU A 80 7.46 -20.33 12.68
CA GLU A 80 6.74 -20.26 13.95
C GLU A 80 6.86 -18.88 14.63
N ASN A 81 8.00 -18.19 14.45
CA ASN A 81 8.21 -16.84 14.98
C ASN A 81 7.23 -15.84 14.36
N PHE A 82 7.04 -15.91 13.04
CA PHE A 82 6.07 -15.08 12.35
C PHE A 82 4.66 -15.30 12.89
N ASP A 83 4.21 -16.57 12.97
CA ASP A 83 2.85 -16.91 13.37
C ASP A 83 2.54 -16.56 14.83
N ALA A 84 3.52 -16.71 15.72
CA ALA A 84 3.38 -16.34 17.13
C ALA A 84 3.14 -14.83 17.31
N ASN A 85 3.62 -14.01 16.38
CA ASN A 85 3.50 -12.56 16.41
C ASN A 85 2.40 -12.03 15.46
N ASN A 86 1.81 -12.87 14.63
CA ASN A 86 0.83 -12.48 13.62
C ASN A 86 -0.35 -13.46 13.59
N LYS A 87 -1.22 -13.41 14.62
CA LYS A 87 -2.40 -14.29 14.68
C LYS A 87 -3.34 -14.04 13.50
N ALA A 88 -3.65 -12.77 13.24
CA ALA A 88 -4.22 -12.35 11.97
C ALA A 88 -3.08 -12.23 10.95
N PHE A 89 -3.22 -12.86 9.78
CA PHE A 89 -2.19 -12.91 8.76
C PHE A 89 -2.11 -11.54 8.03
N PRO A 90 -0.96 -10.84 8.08
CA PRO A 90 -0.75 -9.60 7.32
C PRO A 90 -0.85 -9.86 5.81
N THR A 91 -1.62 -9.03 5.13
CA THR A 91 -1.82 -9.09 3.68
C THR A 91 -1.57 -7.73 3.07
N ASN A 92 -1.56 -7.64 1.75
CA ASN A 92 -1.45 -6.36 1.04
C ASN A 92 -0.14 -5.62 1.32
N GLY A 93 0.91 -6.31 1.75
CA GLY A 93 2.25 -5.76 1.88
C GLY A 93 3.01 -5.81 0.55
N TRP A 94 4.11 -5.06 0.48
CA TRP A 94 5.03 -5.06 -0.65
C TRP A 94 5.79 -6.40 -0.80
N ALA A 95 5.94 -7.15 0.29
CA ALA A 95 6.66 -8.43 0.35
C ALA A 95 5.77 -9.66 0.59
N THR A 96 4.43 -9.51 0.61
CA THR A 96 3.52 -10.58 1.02
C THR A 96 3.66 -11.87 0.20
N SER A 97 4.08 -11.80 -1.07
CA SER A 97 4.25 -12.98 -1.93
C SER A 97 5.27 -14.00 -1.41
N MET A 98 6.19 -13.57 -0.53
CA MET A 98 7.16 -14.45 0.14
C MET A 98 6.57 -15.21 1.34
N SER A 99 5.38 -14.82 1.79
CA SER A 99 4.63 -15.49 2.87
C SER A 99 3.35 -16.16 2.36
N TRP A 100 2.78 -15.65 1.27
CA TRP A 100 1.58 -16.15 0.61
C TRP A 100 1.85 -16.45 -0.87
N ASN A 101 2.12 -17.72 -1.17
CA ASN A 101 2.31 -18.19 -2.54
C ASN A 101 0.95 -18.55 -3.15
N TYR A 102 0.32 -17.60 -3.82
CA TYR A 102 -1.04 -17.75 -4.35
C TYR A 102 -1.11 -18.61 -5.61
N SER A 103 -0.11 -18.51 -6.51
CA SER A 103 -0.19 -19.07 -7.86
C SER A 103 0.93 -20.05 -8.27
N LYS A 104 2.13 -19.97 -7.70
CA LYS A 104 3.30 -20.72 -8.21
C LYS A 104 3.52 -22.07 -7.52
N GLY A 105 3.19 -22.18 -6.24
CA GLY A 105 3.42 -23.40 -5.44
C GLY A 105 4.89 -23.83 -5.38
N ASP A 106 5.83 -22.93 -5.68
CA ASP A 106 7.27 -23.18 -5.75
C ASP A 106 8.00 -22.94 -4.42
N GLY A 107 7.31 -22.35 -3.44
CA GLY A 107 7.85 -22.03 -2.12
C GLY A 107 8.78 -20.82 -2.08
N TYR A 108 8.85 -20.00 -3.13
CA TYR A 108 9.73 -18.81 -3.16
C TYR A 108 8.95 -17.48 -3.26
N GLY A 109 7.84 -17.46 -4.00
CA GLY A 109 7.05 -16.23 -4.24
C GLY A 109 7.50 -15.47 -5.49
N ASN A 110 7.39 -14.13 -5.46
CA ASN A 110 7.73 -13.24 -6.57
C ASN A 110 8.81 -12.23 -6.18
N ALA A 111 9.21 -11.38 -7.14
CA ALA A 111 10.12 -10.29 -6.83
C ALA A 111 9.42 -9.23 -5.97
N VAL A 112 10.16 -8.69 -5.02
CA VAL A 112 9.70 -7.67 -4.06
C VAL A 112 10.62 -6.46 -4.10
N TYR A 113 10.06 -5.27 -3.89
CA TYR A 113 10.71 -4.00 -4.18
C TYR A 113 10.84 -3.15 -2.93
N ALA A 114 11.96 -3.26 -2.22
CA ALA A 114 12.22 -2.45 -1.04
C ALA A 114 12.62 -1.00 -1.40
N ILE A 115 13.12 -0.76 -2.62
CA ILE A 115 13.57 0.56 -3.08
C ILE A 115 14.76 1.12 -2.26
N PRO A 116 15.95 1.32 -2.86
CA PRO A 116 16.24 1.14 -4.28
C PRO A 116 16.41 -0.33 -4.68
N LEU A 117 16.64 -1.23 -3.72
CA LEU A 117 16.90 -2.63 -3.99
C LEU A 117 15.62 -3.43 -4.25
N SER A 118 15.75 -4.41 -5.13
CA SER A 118 14.75 -5.46 -5.38
C SER A 118 15.35 -6.83 -5.05
N TYR A 119 14.47 -7.73 -4.61
CA TYR A 119 14.82 -9.06 -4.13
C TYR A 119 13.94 -10.13 -4.78
N LEU A 120 14.52 -11.28 -5.12
CA LEU A 120 13.79 -12.45 -5.59
C LEU A 120 14.49 -13.73 -5.09
N PRO A 121 13.86 -14.52 -4.22
CA PRO A 121 14.43 -15.79 -3.80
C PRO A 121 14.27 -16.83 -4.91
N ILE A 122 15.33 -17.58 -5.15
CA ILE A 122 15.35 -18.73 -6.06
C ILE A 122 16.16 -19.87 -5.43
N ARG A 123 16.22 -21.01 -6.11
CA ARG A 123 17.00 -22.17 -5.67
C ARG A 123 18.48 -21.87 -5.36
N GLU A 124 19.10 -20.95 -6.10
CA GLU A 124 20.49 -20.55 -5.89
C GLU A 124 20.72 -19.58 -4.72
N GLY A 125 19.66 -18.98 -4.17
CA GLY A 125 19.74 -17.97 -3.12
C GLY A 125 18.85 -16.76 -3.38
N MET A 126 19.07 -15.68 -2.63
CA MET A 126 18.38 -14.41 -2.80
C MET A 126 19.03 -13.63 -3.93
N LEU A 127 18.30 -13.41 -5.01
CA LEU A 127 18.74 -12.49 -6.04
C LEU A 127 18.56 -11.06 -5.57
N VAL A 128 19.57 -10.21 -5.82
CA VAL A 128 19.53 -8.79 -5.46
C VAL A 128 19.96 -7.95 -6.66
N ILE A 129 19.28 -6.83 -6.85
CA ILE A 129 19.56 -5.85 -7.91
C ILE A 129 19.14 -4.44 -7.45
N ASN A 130 19.87 -3.42 -7.88
CA ASN A 130 19.34 -2.07 -8.05
C ASN A 130 18.69 -2.00 -9.44
N PRO A 131 17.35 -2.07 -9.58
CA PRO A 131 16.75 -2.31 -10.88
C PRO A 131 17.06 -1.21 -11.89
N PHE A 132 17.59 -1.60 -13.04
CA PHE A 132 17.79 -0.68 -14.15
C PHE A 132 16.47 -0.33 -14.84
N THR A 133 16.50 0.76 -15.61
CA THR A 133 15.32 1.29 -16.27
C THR A 133 15.06 0.64 -17.63
N ARG A 134 13.80 0.26 -17.84
CA ARG A 134 13.28 -0.23 -19.10
C ARG A 134 12.00 0.50 -19.49
N LEU A 135 11.78 0.61 -20.80
CA LEU A 135 10.53 1.10 -21.38
C LEU A 135 9.95 0.00 -22.25
N THR A 136 8.67 -0.31 -22.09
CA THR A 136 7.94 -1.12 -23.08
C THR A 136 7.36 -0.17 -24.15
N GLY A 137 7.37 -0.61 -25.42
CA GLY A 137 7.12 0.19 -26.63
C GLY A 137 5.87 1.11 -26.63
N ASP A 138 4.84 0.79 -27.43
CA ASP A 138 3.72 1.72 -27.72
C ASP A 138 2.87 2.13 -26.48
N THR A 139 3.00 1.42 -25.35
CA THR A 139 2.35 1.79 -24.08
C THR A 139 3.14 2.83 -23.30
N GLY A 140 4.44 2.93 -23.54
CA GLY A 140 5.36 3.77 -22.79
C GLY A 140 5.48 3.38 -21.32
N THR A 141 5.11 2.16 -20.90
CA THR A 141 5.19 1.73 -19.49
C THR A 141 6.63 1.82 -19.01
N PHE A 142 6.82 2.39 -17.82
CA PHE A 142 8.14 2.54 -17.23
C PHE A 142 8.37 1.42 -16.21
N LEU A 143 9.50 0.73 -16.34
CA LEU A 143 9.84 -0.39 -15.48
C LEU A 143 11.19 -0.17 -14.83
N MET A 144 11.24 -0.47 -13.54
CA MET A 144 12.44 -0.72 -12.75
C MET A 144 12.19 -2.01 -11.99
N ASN A 145 11.89 -3.07 -12.76
CA ASN A 145 11.47 -4.37 -12.25
C ASN A 145 12.60 -5.41 -12.31
N GLN A 146 12.57 -6.35 -11.37
CA GLN A 146 13.43 -7.52 -11.38
C GLN A 146 12.75 -8.65 -12.17
N ASP A 147 13.51 -9.27 -13.06
CA ASP A 147 12.98 -10.34 -13.89
C ASP A 147 12.76 -11.61 -13.07
N GLN A 148 11.64 -12.29 -13.33
CA GLN A 148 11.28 -13.51 -12.59
C GLN A 148 12.17 -14.72 -12.92
N THR A 149 12.99 -14.64 -13.98
CA THR A 149 13.97 -15.69 -14.30
C THR A 149 15.29 -15.51 -13.54
N GLY A 150 15.47 -14.34 -12.92
CA GLY A 150 16.71 -13.96 -12.24
C GLY A 150 17.92 -13.73 -13.14
N TYR A 151 17.73 -13.70 -14.46
CA TYR A 151 18.81 -13.55 -15.41
C TYR A 151 19.42 -12.15 -15.38
N LEU A 152 18.59 -11.14 -15.13
CA LEU A 152 18.94 -9.71 -15.16
C LEU A 152 19.30 -9.17 -13.78
N SER A 153 19.37 -9.99 -12.73
CA SER A 153 19.83 -9.58 -11.40
C SER A 153 21.34 -9.31 -11.37
N ASP A 154 21.83 -8.59 -10.35
CA ASP A 154 23.26 -8.30 -10.21
C ASP A 154 24.00 -9.38 -9.42
N PHE A 155 23.39 -9.84 -8.33
CA PHE A 155 23.95 -10.89 -7.50
C PHE A 155 22.91 -11.94 -7.13
N SER A 156 23.40 -13.13 -6.76
CA SER A 156 22.69 -14.08 -5.93
C SER A 156 23.49 -14.29 -4.65
N ILE A 157 22.82 -14.12 -3.51
CA ILE A 157 23.35 -14.38 -2.18
C ILE A 157 22.82 -15.75 -1.73
N GLY A 158 23.69 -16.75 -1.67
CA GLY A 158 23.30 -18.14 -1.37
C GLY A 158 24.12 -18.77 -0.25
N THR A 159 23.73 -19.98 0.14
CA THR A 159 24.39 -20.81 1.16
C THR A 159 25.51 -21.68 0.59
N GLY A 160 25.69 -21.67 -0.73
CA GLY A 160 26.53 -22.62 -1.47
C GLY A 160 25.82 -23.95 -1.79
N GLY A 161 24.71 -24.25 -1.11
CA GLY A 161 23.78 -25.34 -1.41
C GLY A 161 22.60 -24.88 -2.27
N GLN A 162 21.53 -25.67 -2.24
CA GLN A 162 20.27 -25.35 -2.93
C GLN A 162 19.20 -24.99 -1.90
N ILE A 163 18.62 -23.79 -2.03
CA ILE A 163 17.47 -23.37 -1.25
C ILE A 163 16.27 -24.21 -1.68
N ALA A 164 15.66 -24.92 -0.73
CA ALA A 164 14.48 -25.74 -0.94
C ALA A 164 13.22 -24.87 -1.06
N TYR A 165 13.07 -23.90 -0.17
CA TYR A 165 11.97 -22.94 -0.13
C TYR A 165 12.38 -21.73 0.74
N THR A 166 11.55 -20.70 0.77
CA THR A 166 11.66 -19.58 1.69
C THR A 166 10.46 -19.47 2.60
N GLU A 167 10.65 -18.89 3.78
CA GLU A 167 9.57 -18.53 4.69
C GLU A 167 9.78 -17.11 5.20
N THR A 168 8.70 -16.36 5.43
CA THR A 168 8.81 -15.10 6.15
C THR A 168 8.92 -15.37 7.65
N ASP A 169 9.95 -14.82 8.30
CA ASP A 169 10.23 -15.01 9.72
C ASP A 169 9.74 -13.84 10.58
N ALA A 170 9.84 -12.61 10.07
CA ALA A 170 9.35 -11.42 10.74
C ALA A 170 9.01 -10.32 9.74
N GLU A 171 8.02 -9.51 10.10
CA GLU A 171 7.62 -8.30 9.38
C GLU A 171 7.34 -7.19 10.39
N SER A 172 7.70 -5.97 10.02
CA SER A 172 7.40 -4.71 10.71
C SER A 172 6.90 -3.70 9.68
N ASP A 173 6.65 -2.44 10.07
CA ASP A 173 5.92 -1.49 9.22
C ASP A 173 6.50 -1.30 7.81
N TRP A 174 7.81 -1.45 7.60
CA TRP A 174 8.43 -1.43 6.27
C TRP A 174 9.71 -2.28 6.15
N SER A 175 9.81 -3.36 6.94
CA SER A 175 10.93 -4.28 6.89
C SER A 175 10.48 -5.73 7.03
N THR A 176 11.05 -6.61 6.20
CA THR A 176 10.71 -8.04 6.13
C THR A 176 11.99 -8.88 6.25
N LYS A 177 11.97 -9.87 7.14
CA LYS A 177 13.01 -10.89 7.29
C LYS A 177 12.51 -12.19 6.67
N VAL A 178 13.24 -12.69 5.66
CA VAL A 178 12.93 -13.93 4.94
C VAL A 178 14.01 -14.96 5.20
N ARG A 179 13.60 -16.16 5.61
CA ARG A 179 14.45 -17.32 5.80
C ARG A 179 14.58 -18.09 4.50
N MET A 180 15.80 -18.23 3.98
CA MET A 180 16.13 -19.15 2.88
C MET A 180 16.55 -20.49 3.46
N VAL A 181 15.71 -21.51 3.31
CA VAL A 181 15.92 -22.84 3.89
C VAL A 181 16.59 -23.75 2.87
N GLU A 182 17.79 -24.24 3.17
CA GLU A 182 18.39 -25.39 2.45
C GLU A 182 17.87 -26.70 3.06
N GLU A 183 17.91 -26.79 4.39
CA GLU A 183 17.28 -27.80 5.23
C GLU A 183 17.03 -27.19 6.63
N GLU A 184 16.24 -27.81 7.50
CA GLU A 184 15.82 -27.21 8.79
C GLU A 184 16.99 -26.67 9.64
N SER A 185 18.14 -27.35 9.62
CA SER A 185 19.33 -26.95 10.39
C SER A 185 20.27 -26.00 9.63
N LYS A 186 20.04 -25.74 8.34
CA LYS A 186 20.85 -24.90 7.48
C LYS A 186 20.00 -23.90 6.71
N TYR A 187 20.07 -22.65 7.14
CA TYR A 187 19.30 -21.58 6.52
C TYR A 187 20.00 -20.23 6.66
N MET A 188 19.62 -19.30 5.79
CA MET A 188 20.08 -17.91 5.85
C MET A 188 18.88 -16.98 5.91
N ASP A 189 18.79 -16.18 6.97
CA ASP A 189 17.81 -15.11 7.11
C ASP A 189 18.34 -13.86 6.39
N VAL A 190 17.50 -13.26 5.55
CA VAL A 190 17.78 -12.05 4.77
C VAL A 190 16.79 -10.97 5.19
N THR A 191 17.29 -9.86 5.72
CA THR A 191 16.45 -8.71 6.08
C THR A 191 16.49 -7.66 4.99
N MET A 192 15.31 -7.33 4.49
CA MET A 192 15.06 -6.35 3.44
C MET A 192 14.22 -5.22 4.05
N THR A 193 14.63 -3.97 3.87
CA THR A 193 13.99 -2.83 4.50
C THR A 193 13.78 -1.73 3.47
N HIS A 194 12.58 -1.16 3.41
CA HIS A 194 12.34 -0.05 2.52
C HIS A 194 13.29 1.13 2.76
N GLY A 195 13.80 1.71 1.68
CA GLY A 195 14.74 2.82 1.71
C GLY A 195 16.15 2.45 2.19
N SER A 196 16.39 1.24 2.68
CA SER A 196 17.72 0.84 3.15
C SER A 196 18.61 0.54 1.94
N PRO A 197 19.84 1.10 1.88
CA PRO A 197 20.83 0.62 0.94
C PRO A 197 21.43 -0.73 1.39
N PHE A 198 21.19 -1.14 2.64
CA PHE A 198 21.69 -2.38 3.21
C PHE A 198 20.73 -3.55 3.03
N THR A 199 21.31 -4.72 2.77
CA THR A 199 20.73 -6.05 2.98
C THR A 199 21.52 -6.73 4.10
N TYR A 200 20.81 -7.25 5.11
CA TYR A 200 21.46 -7.94 6.24
C TYR A 200 21.25 -9.46 6.13
N CYS A 201 22.31 -10.24 6.34
CA CYS A 201 22.29 -11.69 6.21
C CYS A 201 22.79 -12.37 7.49
N GLU A 202 21.99 -13.30 8.02
CA GLU A 202 22.31 -14.09 9.21
C GLU A 202 22.20 -15.57 8.87
N ALA A 203 23.26 -16.35 9.09
CA ALA A 203 23.34 -17.74 8.67
C ALA A 203 23.33 -18.69 9.88
N SER A 204 22.60 -19.79 9.75
CA SER A 204 22.55 -20.89 10.72
C SER A 204 22.99 -22.18 10.04
N GLY A 205 23.86 -22.96 10.69
CA GLY A 205 24.36 -24.24 10.15
C GLY A 205 25.20 -24.16 8.87
N ILE A 206 25.50 -22.97 8.37
CA ILE A 206 26.27 -22.73 7.14
C ILE A 206 27.66 -22.20 7.48
N ASP A 207 28.70 -22.73 6.85
CA ASP A 207 30.09 -22.33 7.10
C ASP A 207 30.61 -21.29 6.10
N SER A 208 29.96 -21.15 4.95
CA SER A 208 30.27 -20.09 3.99
C SER A 208 29.04 -19.65 3.22
N ALA A 209 28.87 -18.33 3.03
CA ALA A 209 27.94 -17.79 2.04
C ALA A 209 28.63 -17.66 0.68
N VAL A 210 27.87 -17.82 -0.40
CA VAL A 210 28.34 -17.66 -1.78
C VAL A 210 27.64 -16.48 -2.43
N ILE A 211 28.43 -15.52 -2.91
CA ILE A 211 27.94 -14.36 -3.66
C ILE A 211 28.30 -14.59 -5.11
N LYS A 212 27.29 -14.90 -5.93
CA LYS A 212 27.46 -15.14 -7.35
C LYS A 212 27.12 -13.89 -8.13
N ALA A 213 28.05 -13.39 -8.94
CA ALA A 213 27.75 -12.32 -9.88
C ALA A 213 26.85 -12.88 -10.99
N LYS A 214 25.68 -12.29 -11.13
CA LYS A 214 24.69 -12.63 -12.15
C LYS A 214 24.93 -11.76 -13.38
N ARG A 215 24.35 -12.17 -14.51
CA ARG A 215 24.64 -11.68 -15.87
C ARG A 215 26.10 -11.94 -16.27
N ASP A 216 26.30 -12.42 -17.50
CA ASP A 216 27.64 -12.56 -18.09
C ASP A 216 28.17 -11.18 -18.55
N LEU A 217 28.27 -10.24 -17.60
CA LEU A 217 28.70 -8.87 -17.77
C LEU A 217 29.86 -8.54 -16.82
N PRO A 218 30.76 -7.60 -17.18
CA PRO A 218 31.89 -7.21 -16.33
C PRO A 218 31.50 -6.99 -14.87
N ALA A 219 32.23 -7.62 -13.96
CA ALA A 219 32.04 -7.51 -12.52
C ALA A 219 33.42 -7.56 -11.86
N ASP A 220 33.96 -6.40 -11.50
CA ASP A 220 35.32 -6.27 -11.00
C ASP A 220 35.33 -6.10 -9.48
N VAL A 221 36.19 -6.85 -8.80
CA VAL A 221 36.50 -6.62 -7.39
C VAL A 221 37.52 -5.50 -7.29
N ILE A 222 37.04 -4.28 -7.00
CA ILE A 222 37.89 -3.08 -7.03
C ILE A 222 38.66 -2.86 -5.74
N TYR A 223 38.19 -3.44 -4.62
CA TYR A 223 38.84 -3.34 -3.31
C TYR A 223 38.55 -4.56 -2.45
N VAL A 224 39.55 -5.02 -1.70
CA VAL A 224 39.43 -6.07 -0.68
C VAL A 224 40.32 -5.72 0.51
N ASP A 225 39.76 -5.78 1.71
CA ASP A 225 40.51 -5.85 2.97
C ASP A 225 39.95 -6.96 3.87
N ASP A 226 40.42 -7.04 5.12
CA ASP A 226 40.03 -8.08 6.09
C ASP A 226 38.56 -7.98 6.55
N SER A 227 37.83 -6.95 6.14
CA SER A 227 36.49 -6.62 6.64
C SER A 227 35.48 -6.23 5.57
N MET A 228 35.93 -5.83 4.38
CA MET A 228 35.06 -5.49 3.27
C MET A 228 35.61 -5.83 1.89
N VAL A 229 34.68 -6.12 0.98
CA VAL A 229 34.90 -6.24 -0.47
C VAL A 229 34.04 -5.21 -1.18
N ILE A 230 34.58 -4.53 -2.19
CA ILE A 230 33.82 -3.64 -3.06
C ILE A 230 33.82 -4.21 -4.49
N VAL A 231 32.63 -4.35 -5.06
CA VAL A 231 32.40 -4.86 -6.40
C VAL A 231 31.79 -3.76 -7.27
N ARG A 232 32.37 -3.56 -8.44
CA ARG A 232 31.81 -2.75 -9.53
C ARG A 232 31.14 -3.67 -10.54
N LYS A 233 29.83 -3.51 -10.77
CA LYS A 233 29.06 -4.30 -11.72
C LYS A 233 28.65 -3.44 -12.91
N TYR A 234 28.91 -3.89 -14.13
CA TYR A 234 28.44 -3.21 -15.34
C TYR A 234 26.94 -3.41 -15.52
N ASP A 235 26.22 -2.29 -15.67
CA ASP A 235 24.80 -2.30 -15.99
C ASP A 235 24.57 -1.91 -17.45
N ASN A 236 24.29 -2.91 -18.28
CA ASN A 236 23.97 -2.69 -19.69
C ASN A 236 22.55 -2.15 -19.91
N GLY A 237 21.67 -2.24 -18.91
CA GLY A 237 20.27 -1.81 -19.02
C GLY A 237 20.17 -0.30 -19.08
N ASP A 238 20.70 0.39 -18.08
CA ASP A 238 20.74 1.84 -18.04
C ASP A 238 21.67 2.44 -19.11
N ASP A 239 22.77 1.76 -19.43
CA ASP A 239 23.71 2.23 -20.46
C ASP A 239 23.05 2.29 -21.84
N ALA A 240 22.20 1.29 -22.15
CA ALA A 240 21.50 1.19 -23.44
C ALA A 240 20.55 2.37 -23.70
N ILE A 241 20.09 3.05 -22.65
CA ILE A 241 19.25 4.25 -22.74
C ILE A 241 19.99 5.54 -22.36
N GLY A 242 21.32 5.47 -22.25
CA GLY A 242 22.18 6.63 -22.06
C GLY A 242 22.28 7.13 -20.60
N LEU A 243 21.83 6.34 -19.63
CA LEU A 243 21.91 6.65 -18.20
C LEU A 243 23.22 6.11 -17.61
N THR A 244 23.24 5.71 -16.34
CA THR A 244 24.41 5.12 -15.67
C THR A 244 24.79 3.78 -16.31
N ASN A 245 25.99 3.29 -16.06
CA ASN A 245 26.46 2.02 -16.62
C ASN A 245 27.29 1.18 -15.65
N TYR A 246 27.42 1.62 -14.40
CA TYR A 246 28.02 0.84 -13.34
C TYR A 246 27.27 1.04 -12.03
N ASP A 247 26.95 -0.06 -11.36
CA ASP A 247 26.53 -0.12 -9.97
C ASP A 247 27.67 -0.58 -9.08
N TYR A 248 27.75 -0.03 -7.86
CA TYR A 248 28.77 -0.38 -6.88
C TYR A 248 28.13 -0.93 -5.62
N TYR A 249 28.72 -2.01 -5.12
CA TYR A 249 28.25 -2.72 -3.94
C TYR A 249 29.42 -2.99 -3.00
N ALA A 250 29.17 -2.88 -1.69
CA ALA A 250 30.11 -3.34 -0.66
C ALA A 250 29.50 -4.53 0.10
N PHE A 251 30.37 -5.44 0.52
CA PHE A 251 30.04 -6.54 1.42
C PHE A 251 30.91 -6.39 2.66
N TYR A 252 30.30 -6.48 3.86
CA TYR A 252 30.98 -6.29 5.14
C TYR A 252 30.85 -7.55 5.99
N ILE A 253 31.96 -8.00 6.57
CA ILE A 253 32.05 -9.25 7.34
C ILE A 253 32.53 -8.99 8.77
N PRO A 254 32.25 -9.91 9.71
CA PRO A 254 32.80 -9.86 11.06
C PRO A 254 34.30 -10.11 11.07
N ASP A 255 34.94 -9.75 12.19
CA ASP A 255 36.39 -9.81 12.39
C ASP A 255 37.01 -11.23 12.37
N ASP A 256 36.18 -12.27 12.48
CA ASP A 256 36.59 -13.68 12.46
C ASP A 256 36.19 -14.40 11.16
N ALA A 257 35.61 -13.69 10.19
CA ALA A 257 35.30 -14.19 8.87
C ALA A 257 36.38 -13.78 7.85
N SER A 258 36.31 -14.34 6.64
CA SER A 258 37.22 -13.99 5.54
C SER A 258 36.53 -14.05 4.18
N PHE A 259 37.07 -13.33 3.20
CA PHE A 259 36.64 -13.46 1.81
C PHE A 259 37.53 -14.42 1.02
N SER A 260 36.90 -15.20 0.14
CA SER A 260 37.58 -16.02 -0.88
C SER A 260 37.66 -15.28 -2.22
N VAL A 261 38.32 -14.11 -2.25
CA VAL A 261 38.55 -13.34 -3.48
C VAL A 261 39.78 -12.44 -3.36
N SER A 262 40.34 -12.03 -4.50
CA SER A 262 41.47 -11.10 -4.55
C SER A 262 41.06 -9.80 -5.24
N GLN A 263 41.66 -8.68 -4.81
CA GLN A 263 41.49 -7.41 -5.49
C GLN A 263 41.96 -7.51 -6.94
N GLY A 264 41.19 -6.94 -7.87
CA GLY A 264 41.40 -7.01 -9.31
C GLY A 264 40.82 -8.26 -9.97
N ALA A 265 40.12 -9.13 -9.24
CA ALA A 265 39.42 -10.27 -9.84
C ALA A 265 38.23 -9.80 -10.71
N ASP A 266 38.13 -10.33 -11.93
CA ASP A 266 36.89 -10.32 -12.73
C ASP A 266 36.06 -11.53 -12.32
N ILE A 267 34.94 -11.29 -11.66
CA ILE A 267 34.00 -12.32 -11.19
C ILE A 267 32.81 -12.50 -12.13
N ARG A 268 32.88 -12.02 -13.39
CA ARG A 268 31.83 -12.21 -14.39
C ARG A 268 31.42 -13.67 -14.52
N GLY A 269 30.13 -13.94 -14.27
CA GLY A 269 29.56 -15.29 -14.27
C GLY A 269 30.08 -16.21 -13.15
N GLY A 270 31.05 -15.73 -12.36
CA GLY A 270 31.67 -16.41 -11.24
C GLY A 270 31.08 -15.99 -9.90
N SER A 271 31.80 -16.30 -8.84
CA SER A 271 31.39 -16.03 -7.47
C SER A 271 32.59 -15.79 -6.56
N PHE A 272 32.34 -15.19 -5.41
CA PHE A 272 33.23 -15.23 -4.25
C PHE A 272 32.46 -15.74 -3.03
N SER A 273 33.18 -16.05 -1.96
CA SER A 273 32.58 -16.55 -0.73
C SER A 273 32.93 -15.69 0.47
N VAL A 274 32.01 -15.62 1.42
CA VAL A 274 32.26 -15.21 2.80
C VAL A 274 32.41 -16.49 3.61
N ASN A 275 33.61 -16.79 4.10
CA ASN A 275 33.85 -17.92 4.99
C ASN A 275 33.65 -17.46 6.42
N PHE A 276 32.68 -18.03 7.13
CA PHE A 276 32.34 -17.64 8.48
C PHE A 276 33.29 -18.26 9.50
N GLY A 277 33.61 -17.49 10.54
CA GLY A 277 34.18 -18.01 11.77
C GLY A 277 33.07 -18.48 12.73
N THR A 278 33.15 -18.02 13.96
CA THR A 278 32.09 -18.20 14.97
C THR A 278 30.91 -17.27 14.73
N LYS A 279 31.15 -16.08 14.16
CA LYS A 279 30.10 -15.12 13.79
C LYS A 279 29.61 -15.42 12.38
N LYS A 280 28.34 -15.77 12.26
CA LYS A 280 27.70 -16.21 11.01
C LYS A 280 26.74 -15.14 10.47
N TYR A 281 27.26 -13.94 10.21
CA TYR A 281 26.49 -12.86 9.61
C TYR A 281 27.37 -12.01 8.69
N PHE A 282 26.75 -11.27 7.79
CA PHE A 282 27.40 -10.24 6.97
C PHE A 282 26.33 -9.28 6.44
N SER A 283 26.74 -8.17 5.84
CA SER A 283 25.83 -7.25 5.16
C SER A 283 26.32 -6.92 3.76
N MET A 284 25.38 -6.61 2.88
CA MET A 284 25.63 -5.99 1.58
C MET A 284 25.10 -4.56 1.63
N ALA A 285 25.76 -3.61 0.96
CA ALA A 285 25.22 -2.29 0.70
C ALA A 285 25.34 -1.91 -0.78
N TRP A 286 24.28 -1.35 -1.35
CA TRP A 286 24.40 -0.55 -2.57
C TRP A 286 25.02 0.81 -2.24
N LEU A 287 25.99 1.24 -3.04
CA LEU A 287 26.80 2.43 -2.76
C LEU A 287 26.39 3.61 -3.66
N CYS A 288 26.44 3.38 -4.98
CA CYS A 288 26.09 4.36 -5.99
C CYS A 288 25.99 3.70 -7.37
N ASP A 289 25.34 4.40 -8.30
CA ASP A 289 25.40 4.17 -9.74
C ASP A 289 26.14 5.34 -10.44
N THR A 290 26.92 5.05 -11.49
CA THR A 290 27.70 6.09 -12.19
C THR A 290 27.77 5.89 -13.70
N LYS A 291 27.99 6.99 -14.43
CA LYS A 291 28.46 6.94 -15.83
C LYS A 291 29.98 6.87 -15.83
N GLY A 292 30.54 5.78 -16.36
CA GLY A 292 31.95 5.46 -16.25
C GLY A 292 32.35 4.97 -14.85
N THR A 293 33.64 4.68 -14.69
CA THR A 293 34.19 4.12 -13.45
C THR A 293 34.41 5.21 -12.40
N ALA A 294 34.07 4.93 -11.14
CA ALA A 294 34.13 5.85 -10.01
C ALA A 294 34.62 5.17 -8.72
N ASP A 295 35.60 4.28 -8.86
CA ASP A 295 36.07 3.37 -7.81
C ASP A 295 36.47 4.09 -6.52
N ALA A 296 37.11 5.26 -6.61
CA ALA A 296 37.48 6.05 -5.43
C ALA A 296 36.25 6.57 -4.68
N LYS A 297 35.24 7.10 -5.39
CA LYS A 297 33.99 7.56 -4.80
C LYS A 297 33.24 6.41 -4.13
N ALA A 298 33.17 5.25 -4.80
CA ALA A 298 32.55 4.06 -4.23
C ALA A 298 33.26 3.60 -2.95
N LYS A 299 34.60 3.67 -2.92
CA LYS A 299 35.38 3.38 -1.71
C LYS A 299 35.07 4.35 -0.57
N ASP A 300 35.01 5.65 -0.84
CA ASP A 300 34.68 6.66 0.17
C ASP A 300 33.29 6.42 0.78
N ILE A 301 32.28 6.07 -0.05
CA ILE A 301 30.94 5.73 0.41
C ILE A 301 30.98 4.45 1.25
N ALA A 302 31.68 3.40 0.80
CA ALA A 302 31.79 2.14 1.53
C ALA A 302 32.45 2.33 2.91
N GLU A 303 33.53 3.11 2.99
CA GLU A 303 34.18 3.45 4.26
C GLU A 303 33.23 4.21 5.21
N SER A 304 32.43 5.13 4.66
CA SER A 304 31.40 5.85 5.44
C SER A 304 30.30 4.91 5.94
N TYR A 305 29.86 3.95 5.13
CA TYR A 305 28.79 3.00 5.47
C TYR A 305 29.25 1.93 6.45
N LYS A 306 30.54 1.57 6.47
CA LYS A 306 31.12 0.51 7.30
C LYS A 306 30.76 0.62 8.78
N LYS A 307 30.67 1.84 9.32
CA LYS A 307 30.31 2.08 10.73
C LYS A 307 28.88 1.64 11.08
N TYR A 308 28.00 1.56 10.09
CA TYR A 308 26.59 1.16 10.20
C TYR A 308 26.31 -0.25 9.66
N ALA A 309 27.22 -0.84 8.89
CA ALA A 309 27.06 -2.13 8.22
C ALA A 309 26.77 -3.31 9.18
N TYR A 310 26.98 -3.10 10.48
CA TYR A 310 26.81 -4.07 11.57
C TYR A 310 25.61 -3.75 12.47
N ASN A 311 24.75 -2.80 12.08
CA ASN A 311 23.53 -2.42 12.80
C ASN A 311 22.31 -2.98 12.06
N PHE A 312 21.99 -4.24 12.33
CA PHE A 312 20.98 -4.98 11.57
C PHE A 312 19.59 -4.50 11.97
N VAL A 313 18.74 -4.17 11.00
CA VAL A 313 17.36 -3.74 11.29
C VAL A 313 16.57 -4.93 11.84
N THR A 314 15.96 -4.76 13.01
CA THR A 314 15.12 -5.80 13.64
C THR A 314 13.66 -5.40 13.73
N ASP A 315 13.36 -4.10 13.73
CA ASP A 315 12.00 -3.57 13.75
C ASP A 315 11.96 -2.18 13.12
N THR A 316 10.83 -1.86 12.50
CA THR A 316 10.53 -0.55 11.93
C THR A 316 9.15 -0.11 12.35
N LYS A 317 9.01 1.15 12.77
CA LYS A 317 7.76 1.66 13.32
C LYS A 317 7.46 3.09 12.93
N ALA A 318 6.30 3.28 12.31
CA ALA A 318 5.72 4.56 11.97
C ALA A 318 4.68 4.91 13.04
N THR A 319 4.88 6.05 13.70
CA THR A 319 3.91 6.60 14.65
C THR A 319 3.43 7.94 14.14
N TYR A 320 2.14 8.22 14.26
CA TYR A 320 1.56 9.46 13.76
C TYR A 320 0.80 10.21 14.84
N SER A 321 0.67 11.52 14.63
CA SER A 321 -0.13 12.41 15.47
C SER A 321 -0.75 13.51 14.61
N TYR A 322 -1.94 13.96 15.01
CA TYR A 322 -2.62 15.10 14.40
C TYR A 322 -2.75 16.24 15.40
N ASP A 323 -2.25 17.42 15.04
CA ASP A 323 -2.46 18.66 15.78
C ASP A 323 -3.53 19.50 15.09
N ALA A 324 -4.73 19.54 15.70
CA ALA A 324 -5.87 20.29 15.19
C ALA A 324 -5.64 21.81 15.16
N SER A 325 -4.79 22.37 16.02
CA SER A 325 -4.55 23.81 16.09
C SER A 325 -3.76 24.34 14.90
N THR A 326 -2.90 23.48 14.34
CA THR A 326 -2.07 23.79 13.17
C THR A 326 -2.49 23.01 11.92
N SER A 327 -3.46 22.10 12.04
CA SER A 327 -3.89 21.14 11.02
C SER A 327 -2.71 20.35 10.42
N THR A 328 -1.90 19.80 11.32
CA THR A 328 -0.63 19.16 10.97
C THR A 328 -0.65 17.69 11.33
N VAL A 329 -0.32 16.84 10.37
CA VAL A 329 0.00 15.43 10.59
C VAL A 329 1.51 15.28 10.70
N THR A 330 1.98 14.72 11.81
CA THR A 330 3.40 14.39 12.00
C THR A 330 3.55 12.89 12.07
N THR A 331 4.39 12.33 11.21
CA THR A 331 4.73 10.90 11.20
C THR A 331 6.20 10.73 11.56
N ASN A 332 6.50 9.97 12.61
CA ASN A 332 7.85 9.60 13.01
C ASN A 332 8.13 8.17 12.55
N TYR A 333 9.22 7.99 11.82
CA TYR A 333 9.73 6.72 11.34
C TYR A 333 10.92 6.33 12.21
N LYS A 334 10.82 5.20 12.91
CA LYS A 334 11.85 4.69 13.82
C LYS A 334 12.37 3.34 13.34
N TYR A 335 13.68 3.18 13.37
CA TYR A 335 14.39 1.92 13.18
C TYR A 335 14.89 1.42 14.53
N THR A 336 14.68 0.14 14.80
CA THR A 336 15.32 -0.59 15.90
C THR A 336 16.41 -1.47 15.31
N LEU A 337 17.59 -1.43 15.92
CA LEU A 337 18.81 -2.01 15.38
C LEU A 337 19.43 -3.00 16.37
N ASP A 338 19.81 -4.18 15.87
CA ASP A 338 20.70 -5.11 16.56
C ASP A 338 22.14 -4.80 16.18
N LYS A 339 22.89 -4.25 17.14
CA LYS A 339 24.29 -3.85 16.95
C LYS A 339 25.20 -5.05 17.16
N LYS A 340 25.79 -5.55 16.09
CA LYS A 340 26.84 -6.57 16.15
C LYS A 340 28.15 -5.97 16.67
N SER A 341 29.09 -6.83 17.08
CA SER A 341 30.33 -6.43 17.79
C SER A 341 31.24 -5.46 17.02
N GLU A 342 31.18 -5.48 15.69
CA GLU A 342 31.99 -4.66 14.79
C GLU A 342 31.39 -3.26 14.57
N SER A 343 30.18 -3.02 15.08
CA SER A 343 29.52 -1.72 15.00
C SER A 343 30.35 -0.64 15.70
N THR A 344 30.56 0.48 15.00
CA THR A 344 31.34 1.63 15.51
C THR A 344 30.51 2.92 15.59
N ALA A 345 29.25 2.90 15.17
CA ALA A 345 28.33 4.03 15.26
C ALA A 345 26.90 3.57 15.62
N ASP A 346 26.09 4.50 16.13
CA ASP A 346 24.65 4.29 16.35
C ASP A 346 23.86 4.72 15.11
N GLY A 347 22.78 4.01 14.80
CA GLY A 347 21.94 4.31 13.64
C GLY A 347 22.26 3.49 12.39
N THR A 348 21.66 3.87 11.29
CA THR A 348 21.83 3.25 9.98
C THR A 348 21.80 4.32 8.88
N ILE A 349 21.87 3.90 7.62
CA ILE A 349 21.60 4.77 6.49
C ILE A 349 20.13 4.57 6.09
N MET A 350 19.32 5.60 6.29
CA MET A 350 17.89 5.59 5.98
C MET A 350 17.68 6.26 4.63
N GLY A 351 16.85 5.65 3.77
CA GLY A 351 16.41 6.25 2.52
C GLY A 351 15.02 6.85 2.64
N VAL A 352 14.85 8.01 2.02
CA VAL A 352 13.58 8.73 1.95
C VAL A 352 13.22 9.07 0.51
N ILE A 353 11.93 8.95 0.19
CA ILE A 353 11.36 9.16 -1.15
C ILE A 353 10.62 10.51 -1.25
N PRO A 354 10.22 10.98 -2.45
CA PRO A 354 9.68 12.33 -2.66
C PRO A 354 8.59 12.77 -1.67
N HIS A 355 7.55 11.96 -1.47
CA HIS A 355 6.46 12.33 -0.56
C HIS A 355 6.91 12.48 0.91
N GLN A 356 8.08 11.96 1.27
CA GLN A 356 8.66 12.09 2.60
C GLN A 356 9.56 13.32 2.67
N TYR A 357 10.61 13.39 1.85
CA TYR A 357 11.60 14.47 1.99
C TYR A 357 11.08 15.85 1.60
N LYS A 358 10.03 15.95 0.78
CA LYS A 358 9.31 17.22 0.52
C LYS A 358 8.66 17.78 1.80
N HIS A 359 8.46 16.93 2.80
CA HIS A 359 7.80 17.23 4.08
C HIS A 359 8.73 17.08 5.29
N MET A 360 10.04 17.04 5.05
CA MET A 360 11.08 17.00 6.08
C MET A 360 11.73 18.39 6.23
N SER A 361 12.15 18.73 7.44
CA SER A 361 12.93 19.96 7.70
C SER A 361 13.98 19.72 8.78
N GLY A 362 15.13 20.38 8.67
CA GLY A 362 16.23 20.23 9.62
C GLY A 362 17.05 18.95 9.46
N TYR A 363 17.03 18.33 8.28
CA TYR A 363 17.83 17.14 7.94
C TYR A 363 18.92 17.50 6.93
N GLU A 364 20.09 16.89 7.08
CA GLU A 364 21.16 16.90 6.09
C GLU A 364 21.13 15.56 5.35
N PHE A 365 21.01 15.63 4.02
CA PHE A 365 21.08 14.44 3.17
C PHE A 365 22.52 14.20 2.75
N LEU A 366 22.85 12.92 2.57
CA LEU A 366 24.12 12.50 2.00
C LEU A 366 24.16 12.85 0.50
N ASP A 367 25.37 13.03 -0.05
CA ASP A 367 25.57 13.42 -1.45
C ASP A 367 25.12 12.33 -2.44
N GLN A 368 25.20 11.07 -2.04
CA GLN A 368 24.70 9.96 -2.85
C GLN A 368 23.17 9.91 -2.82
N THR A 369 22.60 9.60 -3.97
CA THR A 369 21.16 9.39 -4.18
C THR A 369 20.98 8.19 -5.07
N SER A 370 19.85 7.51 -4.98
CA SER A 370 19.49 6.45 -5.91
C SER A 370 18.30 6.86 -6.76
N ARG A 371 18.30 6.45 -8.02
CA ARG A 371 17.13 6.57 -8.88
C ARG A 371 16.21 5.38 -8.62
N SER A 372 14.90 5.61 -8.57
CA SER A 372 13.93 4.56 -8.32
C SER A 372 12.62 4.78 -9.08
N ILE A 373 11.75 3.77 -9.00
CA ILE A 373 10.38 3.81 -9.54
C ILE A 373 9.49 4.87 -8.86
N ARG A 374 9.91 5.40 -7.70
CA ARG A 374 9.28 6.50 -6.97
C ARG A 374 10.06 7.81 -7.10
N GLY A 375 10.89 7.96 -8.13
CA GLY A 375 11.77 9.12 -8.30
C GLY A 375 13.09 8.96 -7.52
N THR A 376 13.68 10.07 -7.10
CA THR A 376 14.98 10.04 -6.41
C THR A 376 14.84 9.63 -4.95
N VAL A 377 15.57 8.60 -4.51
CA VAL A 377 15.80 8.27 -3.10
C VAL A 377 16.96 9.11 -2.58
N LYS A 378 16.74 9.84 -1.49
CA LYS A 378 17.80 10.55 -0.74
C LYS A 378 18.14 9.78 0.51
N PHE A 379 19.41 9.81 0.92
CA PHE A 379 19.86 9.09 2.11
C PHE A 379 20.24 10.03 3.23
N LEU A 380 20.08 9.59 4.48
CA LEU A 380 20.51 10.30 5.69
C LEU A 380 20.98 9.30 6.76
N GLU A 381 21.87 9.75 7.63
CA GLU A 381 22.34 8.95 8.77
C GLU A 381 21.39 9.10 9.98
N GLY A 382 21.16 8.02 10.70
CA GLY A 382 20.42 8.03 11.96
C GLY A 382 19.57 6.78 12.17
N ASP A 383 18.74 6.80 13.21
CA ASP A 383 17.81 5.70 13.50
C ASP A 383 16.34 6.14 13.44
N GLN A 384 16.08 7.41 13.11
CA GLN A 384 14.74 7.96 12.96
C GLN A 384 14.71 9.23 12.12
N TYR A 385 13.57 9.46 11.49
CA TYR A 385 13.23 10.73 10.86
C TYR A 385 11.74 11.04 11.02
N LYS A 386 11.33 12.25 10.68
CA LYS A 386 9.92 12.65 10.73
C LYS A 386 9.50 13.44 9.50
N THR A 387 8.26 13.26 9.10
CA THR A 387 7.58 14.08 8.10
C THR A 387 6.52 14.96 8.76
N THR A 388 6.19 16.08 8.14
CA THR A 388 5.18 17.01 8.62
C THR A 388 4.33 17.48 7.44
N GLN A 389 3.09 16.99 7.39
CA GLN A 389 2.14 17.25 6.31
C GLN A 389 0.95 18.07 6.80
N LYS A 390 0.28 18.77 5.88
CA LYS A 390 -0.93 19.54 6.18
C LYS A 390 -2.16 18.75 5.79
N TYR A 391 -3.04 18.55 6.77
CA TYR A 391 -4.38 18.07 6.50
C TYR A 391 -5.23 19.23 5.96
N THR A 392 -5.95 19.00 4.87
CA THR A 392 -6.73 20.05 4.19
C THR A 392 -8.21 20.02 4.54
N GLY A 393 -8.64 19.12 5.44
CA GLY A 393 -10.05 18.93 5.77
C GLY A 393 -10.79 18.03 4.77
N VAL A 394 -11.80 17.33 5.26
CA VAL A 394 -12.85 16.68 4.45
C VAL A 394 -14.20 17.22 4.89
N LEU A 395 -15.18 17.20 3.98
CA LEU A 395 -16.55 17.63 4.27
C LEU A 395 -17.51 16.45 4.18
N PRO A 396 -18.57 16.39 5.01
CA PRO A 396 -19.61 15.37 4.88
C PRO A 396 -20.49 15.57 3.63
N GLY A 397 -20.47 16.77 3.03
CA GLY A 397 -21.17 17.14 1.81
C GLY A 397 -20.78 18.55 1.38
N LEU A 398 -21.10 18.95 0.14
CA LEU A 398 -20.69 20.26 -0.41
C LEU A 398 -21.39 21.47 0.25
N GLY A 399 -22.42 21.24 1.06
CA GLY A 399 -23.16 22.28 1.77
C GLY A 399 -24.31 22.89 0.95
N THR A 400 -24.57 24.18 1.13
CA THR A 400 -25.70 24.88 0.51
C THR A 400 -25.45 25.24 -0.94
N ILE A 401 -26.45 25.07 -1.80
CA ILE A 401 -26.45 25.54 -3.19
C ILE A 401 -27.18 26.89 -3.34
N PRO A 402 -26.86 27.70 -4.37
CA PRO A 402 -27.56 28.96 -4.64
C PRO A 402 -29.07 28.75 -4.84
N ASP A 403 -29.90 29.67 -4.34
CA ASP A 403 -31.37 29.56 -4.45
C ASP A 403 -31.85 29.43 -5.90
N ALA A 404 -31.17 30.11 -6.83
CA ALA A 404 -31.47 30.04 -8.26
C ALA A 404 -31.26 28.63 -8.86
N ASP A 405 -30.40 27.82 -8.26
CA ASP A 405 -30.07 26.47 -8.73
C ASP A 405 -30.92 25.38 -8.05
N LYS A 406 -31.62 25.69 -6.94
CA LYS A 406 -32.37 24.70 -6.16
C LYS A 406 -33.40 23.94 -6.99
N ASN A 407 -34.21 24.63 -7.78
CA ASN A 407 -35.22 23.97 -8.62
C ASN A 407 -34.60 23.04 -9.68
N LYS A 408 -33.44 23.42 -10.22
CA LYS A 408 -32.71 22.60 -11.18
C LYS A 408 -32.14 21.35 -10.51
N VAL A 409 -31.54 21.47 -9.32
CA VAL A 409 -31.07 20.31 -8.56
C VAL A 409 -32.23 19.40 -8.16
N LYS A 410 -33.37 19.95 -7.72
CA LYS A 410 -34.59 19.15 -7.48
C LYS A 410 -35.04 18.37 -8.70
N SER A 411 -34.95 18.95 -9.90
CA SER A 411 -35.27 18.22 -11.14
C SER A 411 -34.32 17.06 -11.40
N TYR A 412 -33.02 17.21 -11.09
CA TYR A 412 -32.06 16.11 -11.21
C TYR A 412 -32.29 15.01 -10.17
N VAL A 413 -32.62 15.39 -8.93
CA VAL A 413 -33.02 14.43 -7.89
C VAL A 413 -34.29 13.70 -8.32
N ALA A 414 -35.33 14.40 -8.79
CA ALA A 414 -36.58 13.78 -9.24
C ALA A 414 -36.35 12.78 -10.38
N ASN A 415 -35.54 13.14 -11.39
CA ASN A 415 -35.17 12.23 -12.47
C ASN A 415 -34.46 10.98 -11.93
N PHE A 416 -33.51 11.16 -11.00
CA PHE A 416 -32.85 10.02 -10.36
C PHE A 416 -33.86 9.16 -9.58
N MET A 417 -34.79 9.74 -8.83
CA MET A 417 -35.78 8.97 -8.09
C MET A 417 -36.72 8.17 -9.01
N GLU A 418 -37.13 8.78 -10.13
CA GLU A 418 -37.96 8.13 -11.15
C GLU A 418 -37.23 6.96 -11.81
N GLU A 419 -35.98 7.15 -12.20
CA GLU A 419 -35.20 6.14 -12.92
C GLU A 419 -34.57 5.10 -11.98
N PHE A 420 -33.88 5.57 -10.94
CA PHE A 420 -32.96 4.79 -10.10
C PHE A 420 -33.23 4.84 -8.60
N GLY A 421 -34.27 5.53 -8.13
CA GLY A 421 -34.58 5.66 -6.71
C GLY A 421 -34.72 4.32 -5.96
N PRO A 422 -34.71 4.35 -4.61
CA PRO A 422 -34.80 3.16 -3.78
C PRO A 422 -36.13 2.41 -3.96
N THR A 423 -36.08 1.09 -3.77
CA THR A 423 -37.24 0.19 -3.68
C THR A 423 -37.34 -0.39 -2.27
N ASP A 424 -38.29 -1.30 -2.04
CA ASP A 424 -38.42 -2.01 -0.76
C ASP A 424 -37.24 -2.98 -0.51
N THR A 425 -36.51 -3.38 -1.56
CA THR A 425 -35.48 -4.43 -1.53
C THR A 425 -34.10 -3.98 -2.02
N ALA A 426 -33.96 -2.74 -2.49
CA ALA A 426 -32.68 -2.24 -3.01
C ALA A 426 -32.53 -0.72 -2.82
N VAL A 427 -31.30 -0.28 -2.54
CA VAL A 427 -30.98 1.16 -2.44
C VAL A 427 -31.17 1.93 -3.75
N THR A 428 -31.05 1.25 -4.90
CA THR A 428 -31.28 1.81 -6.24
C THR A 428 -31.84 0.77 -7.21
N LYS A 429 -32.60 1.19 -8.23
CA LYS A 429 -33.12 0.33 -9.33
C LYS A 429 -32.09 -0.04 -10.41
N GLU A 430 -30.82 0.31 -10.24
CA GLU A 430 -29.80 0.06 -11.26
C GLU A 430 -29.50 -1.44 -11.41
N ASP A 431 -29.44 -1.90 -12.66
CA ASP A 431 -29.14 -3.28 -13.04
C ASP A 431 -27.62 -3.55 -12.98
N TYR A 432 -27.09 -3.57 -11.75
CA TYR A 432 -25.76 -4.08 -11.43
C TYR A 432 -25.88 -5.23 -10.45
N GLU A 433 -24.81 -6.01 -10.35
CA GLU A 433 -24.69 -7.10 -9.38
C GLU A 433 -24.87 -6.61 -7.93
N GLN A 434 -25.09 -7.57 -7.03
CA GLN A 434 -25.29 -7.34 -5.60
C GLN A 434 -24.02 -7.62 -4.78
N ASN A 435 -22.86 -7.68 -5.45
CA ASN A 435 -21.59 -7.91 -4.78
C ASN A 435 -21.17 -6.67 -3.96
N THR A 436 -20.18 -6.85 -3.07
CA THR A 436 -19.68 -5.77 -2.20
C THR A 436 -19.24 -4.50 -2.95
N TYR A 437 -18.67 -4.60 -4.16
CA TYR A 437 -18.22 -3.42 -4.92
C TYR A 437 -19.41 -2.63 -5.46
N ASP A 438 -20.30 -3.32 -6.17
CA ASP A 438 -21.42 -2.69 -6.86
C ASP A 438 -22.44 -2.14 -5.87
N CYS A 439 -22.72 -2.87 -4.78
CA CYS A 439 -23.50 -2.33 -3.66
C CYS A 439 -22.82 -1.10 -3.04
N GLY A 440 -21.50 -1.12 -2.83
CA GLY A 440 -20.74 0.04 -2.36
C GLY A 440 -20.91 1.26 -3.27
N LYS A 441 -20.82 1.08 -4.59
CA LYS A 441 -21.03 2.17 -5.55
C LYS A 441 -22.46 2.69 -5.55
N LYS A 442 -23.46 1.81 -5.47
CA LYS A 442 -24.89 2.18 -5.35
C LYS A 442 -25.16 2.98 -4.08
N LEU A 443 -24.62 2.53 -2.94
CA LEU A 443 -24.69 3.24 -1.65
C LEU A 443 -24.11 4.66 -1.76
N ASN A 444 -22.91 4.81 -2.33
CA ASN A 444 -22.31 6.12 -2.50
C ASN A 444 -23.10 7.01 -3.46
N ARG A 445 -23.64 6.46 -4.56
CA ARG A 445 -24.51 7.22 -5.48
C ARG A 445 -25.76 7.74 -4.76
N ALA A 446 -26.44 6.87 -4.01
CA ALA A 446 -27.61 7.25 -3.22
C ALA A 446 -27.28 8.31 -2.16
N VAL A 447 -26.12 8.20 -1.49
CA VAL A 447 -25.60 9.23 -0.58
C VAL A 447 -25.43 10.57 -1.29
N GLN A 448 -24.78 10.61 -2.46
CA GLN A 448 -24.56 11.87 -3.19
C GLN A 448 -25.88 12.52 -3.60
N VAL A 449 -26.87 11.73 -4.04
CA VAL A 449 -28.20 12.25 -4.41
C VAL A 449 -28.98 12.71 -3.17
N MET A 450 -28.87 12.01 -2.05
CA MET A 450 -29.47 12.41 -0.77
C MET A 450 -28.93 13.77 -0.34
N LEU A 451 -27.60 13.95 -0.38
CA LEU A 451 -26.96 15.23 -0.06
C LEU A 451 -27.41 16.37 -1.00
N ALA A 452 -27.61 16.07 -2.29
CA ALA A 452 -28.14 17.04 -3.25
C ALA A 452 -29.60 17.41 -2.96
N ALA A 453 -30.43 16.43 -2.58
CA ALA A 453 -31.81 16.65 -2.19
C ALA A 453 -31.91 17.54 -0.94
N GLU A 454 -31.11 17.27 0.09
CA GLU A 454 -31.02 18.11 1.30
C GLU A 454 -30.57 19.54 0.97
N ALA A 455 -29.50 19.70 0.19
CA ALA A 455 -28.99 21.00 -0.22
C ALA A 455 -30.05 21.83 -0.98
N ALA A 456 -30.91 21.17 -1.74
CA ALA A 456 -32.01 21.79 -2.47
C ALA A 456 -33.27 22.03 -1.62
N GLY A 457 -33.34 21.49 -0.40
CA GLY A 457 -34.55 21.52 0.44
C GLY A 457 -35.65 20.60 -0.08
N ASP A 458 -35.29 19.44 -0.62
CA ASP A 458 -36.17 18.33 -0.98
C ASP A 458 -36.08 17.23 0.09
N ASN A 459 -36.66 17.55 1.26
CA ASN A 459 -36.57 16.69 2.44
C ASN A 459 -37.28 15.34 2.24
N GLU A 460 -38.29 15.29 1.36
CA GLU A 460 -39.03 14.05 1.09
C GLU A 460 -38.14 13.03 0.38
N ASN A 461 -37.49 13.41 -0.72
CA ASN A 461 -36.59 12.52 -1.43
C ASN A 461 -35.32 12.21 -0.62
N ALA A 462 -34.80 13.19 0.14
CA ALA A 462 -33.70 12.95 1.07
C ALA A 462 -34.06 11.85 2.09
N THR A 463 -35.25 11.90 2.68
CA THR A 463 -35.72 10.90 3.66
C THR A 463 -35.89 9.53 3.02
N LYS A 464 -36.46 9.46 1.80
CA LYS A 464 -36.60 8.20 1.06
C LYS A 464 -35.24 7.56 0.78
N LEU A 465 -34.26 8.35 0.33
CA LEU A 465 -32.91 7.88 0.08
C LEU A 465 -32.21 7.42 1.37
N LEU A 466 -32.33 8.17 2.46
CA LEU A 466 -31.77 7.75 3.76
C LEU A 466 -32.33 6.40 4.21
N ASN A 467 -33.64 6.19 4.07
CA ASN A 467 -34.28 4.92 4.43
C ASN A 467 -33.80 3.78 3.52
N GLY A 468 -33.65 4.01 2.22
CA GLY A 468 -33.08 3.02 1.30
C GLY A 468 -31.63 2.65 1.63
N ILE A 469 -30.80 3.65 1.96
CA ILE A 469 -29.41 3.42 2.42
C ILE A 469 -29.40 2.58 3.69
N LYS A 470 -30.24 2.90 4.67
CA LYS A 470 -30.34 2.12 5.92
C LYS A 470 -30.82 0.69 5.69
N ALA A 471 -31.79 0.49 4.80
CA ALA A 471 -32.31 -0.83 4.48
C ALA A 471 -31.21 -1.72 3.85
N GLU A 472 -30.47 -1.19 2.87
CA GLU A 472 -29.36 -1.90 2.23
C GLU A 472 -28.23 -2.22 3.21
N LEU A 473 -27.87 -1.27 4.08
CA LEU A 473 -26.87 -1.54 5.13
C LEU A 473 -27.37 -2.59 6.13
N ALA A 474 -28.64 -2.52 6.54
CA ALA A 474 -29.22 -3.49 7.47
C ALA A 474 -29.27 -4.91 6.90
N ASP A 475 -29.55 -5.04 5.61
CA ASP A 475 -29.53 -6.29 4.84
C ASP A 475 -28.13 -6.94 4.91
N TRP A 476 -27.10 -6.22 4.44
CA TRP A 476 -25.70 -6.66 4.55
C TRP A 476 -25.23 -6.96 5.99
N PHE A 477 -25.76 -6.23 6.98
CA PHE A 477 -25.35 -6.37 8.38
C PHE A 477 -26.14 -7.43 9.15
N THR A 478 -27.05 -8.17 8.49
CA THR A 478 -27.88 -9.18 9.16
C THR A 478 -27.85 -10.49 8.39
N ALA A 479 -26.82 -11.31 8.66
CA ALA A 479 -26.82 -12.68 8.18
C ALA A 479 -27.94 -13.49 8.85
N ASP A 480 -28.76 -14.17 8.05
CA ASP A 480 -29.73 -15.16 8.52
C ASP A 480 -29.14 -16.58 8.58
N ASN A 481 -27.99 -16.80 7.93
CA ASN A 481 -27.29 -18.08 7.80
C ASN A 481 -28.08 -19.13 7.01
N ASP A 482 -28.92 -18.71 6.07
CA ASP A 482 -29.49 -19.61 5.07
C ASP A 482 -28.48 -19.81 3.90
N THR A 483 -28.94 -20.56 2.90
CA THR A 483 -28.21 -21.01 1.73
C THR A 483 -28.67 -20.32 0.45
N ASP A 484 -29.40 -19.21 0.55
CA ASP A 484 -29.85 -18.47 -0.62
C ASP A 484 -28.63 -17.84 -1.33
N GLU A 485 -28.59 -18.00 -2.65
CA GLU A 485 -27.49 -17.49 -3.47
C GLU A 485 -27.54 -15.96 -3.61
N GLU A 486 -28.69 -15.35 -3.31
CA GLU A 486 -28.89 -13.91 -3.33
C GLU A 486 -28.57 -13.22 -1.99
N ASP A 487 -28.24 -13.99 -0.95
CA ASP A 487 -27.98 -13.45 0.40
C ASP A 487 -26.73 -12.57 0.43
N LYS A 488 -26.89 -11.39 1.04
CA LYS A 488 -25.81 -10.45 1.33
C LYS A 488 -25.39 -10.59 2.78
N TYR A 489 -24.13 -10.92 3.02
CA TYR A 489 -23.66 -11.08 4.38
C TYR A 489 -22.16 -10.85 4.52
N PHE A 490 -21.75 -10.61 5.77
CA PHE A 490 -20.35 -10.62 6.17
C PHE A 490 -20.04 -11.83 7.07
N TYR A 491 -18.90 -12.47 6.81
CA TYR A 491 -18.35 -13.59 7.57
C TYR A 491 -16.95 -13.21 8.08
N TYR A 492 -16.67 -13.42 9.36
CA TYR A 492 -15.33 -13.22 9.90
C TYR A 492 -14.58 -14.55 9.92
N ASP A 493 -13.50 -14.62 9.16
CA ASP A 493 -12.59 -15.77 9.16
C ASP A 493 -11.54 -15.61 10.27
N ALA A 494 -11.62 -16.46 11.30
CA ALA A 494 -10.74 -16.39 12.46
C ALA A 494 -9.34 -16.99 12.23
N ASP A 495 -9.16 -17.80 11.19
CA ASP A 495 -7.88 -18.41 10.85
C ASP A 495 -7.00 -17.46 10.03
N MET A 496 -7.64 -16.63 9.21
CA MET A 496 -7.00 -15.52 8.50
C MET A 496 -6.96 -14.23 9.31
N GLY A 497 -7.98 -13.96 10.13
CA GLY A 497 -8.16 -12.66 10.79
C GLY A 497 -8.61 -11.59 9.79
N THR A 498 -9.71 -11.86 9.10
CA THR A 498 -10.26 -10.96 8.06
C THR A 498 -11.78 -11.06 7.98
N LEU A 499 -12.41 -9.97 7.56
CA LEU A 499 -13.83 -9.96 7.21
C LEU A 499 -13.98 -10.24 5.72
N PHE A 500 -14.89 -11.13 5.36
CA PHE A 500 -15.26 -11.41 3.97
C PHE A 500 -16.72 -11.04 3.75
N GLY A 501 -17.01 -10.41 2.62
CA GLY A 501 -18.37 -10.05 2.22
C GLY A 501 -18.81 -10.85 1.00
N PHE A 502 -20.02 -11.40 1.05
CA PHE A 502 -20.64 -12.16 -0.02
C PHE A 502 -21.96 -11.51 -0.43
N PRO A 503 -22.28 -11.44 -1.74
CA PRO A 503 -21.47 -11.90 -2.87
C PRO A 503 -20.16 -11.10 -3.03
N GLN A 504 -19.09 -11.82 -3.39
CA GLN A 504 -17.76 -11.23 -3.58
C GLN A 504 -17.59 -10.72 -5.02
N ALA A 505 -16.67 -9.79 -5.22
CA ALA A 505 -16.19 -9.43 -6.55
C ALA A 505 -14.69 -9.14 -6.54
N TYR A 506 -14.08 -9.22 -7.73
CA TYR A 506 -12.68 -8.85 -7.96
C TYR A 506 -11.67 -9.52 -7.02
N TYR A 507 -11.93 -10.78 -6.66
CA TYR A 507 -11.07 -11.58 -5.78
C TYR A 507 -10.96 -11.00 -4.35
N THR A 508 -12.03 -10.37 -3.84
CA THR A 508 -12.11 -9.89 -2.45
C THR A 508 -12.02 -11.00 -1.42
N VAL A 509 -12.19 -12.27 -1.80
CA VAL A 509 -12.04 -13.41 -0.88
C VAL A 509 -10.72 -14.13 -1.14
N ASP A 510 -10.61 -14.82 -2.27
CA ASP A 510 -9.46 -15.68 -2.60
C ASP A 510 -8.18 -14.90 -2.91
N GLY A 511 -8.28 -13.64 -3.35
CA GLY A 511 -7.14 -12.73 -3.55
C GLY A 511 -6.94 -11.69 -2.45
N MET A 512 -7.90 -11.56 -1.52
CA MET A 512 -7.98 -10.49 -0.50
C MET A 512 -7.71 -9.10 -1.09
N THR A 513 -8.27 -8.88 -2.26
CA THR A 513 -8.06 -7.68 -3.06
C THR A 513 -9.07 -6.60 -2.66
N ASP A 514 -8.65 -5.34 -2.60
CA ASP A 514 -9.55 -4.17 -2.64
C ASP A 514 -10.50 -3.95 -1.44
N HIS A 515 -10.23 -4.52 -0.26
CA HIS A 515 -11.11 -4.35 0.91
C HIS A 515 -11.39 -2.87 1.26
N ALA A 516 -10.39 -1.99 1.22
CA ALA A 516 -10.52 -0.56 1.48
C ALA A 516 -11.34 0.15 0.40
N PHE A 517 -11.34 -0.34 -0.85
CA PHE A 517 -12.18 0.22 -1.91
C PHE A 517 -13.63 -0.18 -1.66
N HIS A 518 -13.89 -1.47 -1.44
CA HIS A 518 -15.23 -2.00 -1.21
C HIS A 518 -15.81 -1.49 0.10
N TYR A 519 -15.16 -1.80 1.23
CA TYR A 519 -15.65 -1.47 2.57
C TYR A 519 -15.56 0.02 2.85
N GLY A 520 -14.67 0.76 2.17
CA GLY A 520 -14.64 2.22 2.20
C GLY A 520 -15.97 2.85 1.78
N TYR A 521 -16.68 2.27 0.80
CA TYR A 521 -18.02 2.72 0.41
C TYR A 521 -19.06 2.46 1.51
N PHE A 522 -19.05 1.28 2.14
CA PHE A 522 -19.93 0.95 3.26
C PHE A 522 -19.69 1.89 4.45
N ILE A 523 -18.43 2.10 4.82
CA ILE A 523 -18.03 3.00 5.92
C ILE A 523 -18.48 4.43 5.61
N ASN A 524 -18.33 4.90 4.37
CA ASN A 524 -18.80 6.23 3.97
C ASN A 524 -20.33 6.34 4.10
N ALA A 525 -21.08 5.34 3.64
CA ALA A 525 -22.53 5.31 3.77
C ALA A 525 -22.97 5.29 5.25
N VAL A 526 -22.32 4.46 6.08
CA VAL A 526 -22.54 4.42 7.53
C VAL A 526 -22.23 5.77 8.18
N ALA A 527 -21.18 6.47 7.78
CA ALA A 527 -20.87 7.81 8.29
C ALA A 527 -22.02 8.79 8.01
N GLN A 528 -22.62 8.72 6.83
CA GLN A 528 -23.74 9.58 6.45
C GLN A 528 -25.02 9.24 7.21
N VAL A 529 -25.26 7.96 7.49
CA VAL A 529 -26.33 7.54 8.39
C VAL A 529 -26.06 8.03 9.82
N ALA A 530 -24.84 7.86 10.34
CA ALA A 530 -24.45 8.26 11.69
C ALA A 530 -24.70 9.76 11.97
N LEU A 531 -24.44 10.62 10.98
CA LEU A 531 -24.69 12.07 11.06
C LEU A 531 -26.18 12.45 11.19
N ARG A 532 -27.10 11.52 10.88
CA ARG A 532 -28.55 11.76 10.79
C ARG A 532 -29.37 10.89 11.74
N ASP A 533 -28.92 9.66 11.97
CA ASP A 533 -29.56 8.66 12.80
C ASP A 533 -28.52 7.81 13.56
N PRO A 534 -28.05 8.31 14.71
CA PRO A 534 -27.12 7.58 15.57
C PRO A 534 -27.70 6.27 16.12
N SER A 535 -29.03 6.11 16.17
CA SER A 535 -29.65 4.89 16.70
C SER A 535 -29.38 3.68 15.82
N PHE A 536 -29.38 3.86 14.49
CA PHE A 536 -28.98 2.83 13.53
C PHE A 536 -27.55 2.33 13.81
N VAL A 537 -26.62 3.25 14.08
CA VAL A 537 -25.23 2.88 14.40
C VAL A 537 -25.16 2.03 15.67
N ALA A 538 -25.96 2.34 16.69
CA ALA A 538 -26.00 1.55 17.92
C ALA A 538 -26.55 0.14 17.69
N GLU A 539 -27.55 -0.02 16.80
CA GLU A 539 -28.16 -1.32 16.48
C GLU A 539 -27.22 -2.26 15.71
N TYR A 540 -26.34 -1.71 14.86
CA TYR A 540 -25.46 -2.49 13.96
C TYR A 540 -23.96 -2.35 14.28
N LYS A 541 -23.62 -1.75 15.43
CA LYS A 541 -22.24 -1.41 15.81
C LYS A 541 -21.29 -2.60 15.70
N ASN A 542 -21.74 -3.78 16.08
CA ASN A 542 -20.93 -4.99 16.07
C ASN A 542 -20.47 -5.43 14.68
N VAL A 543 -21.20 -5.12 13.61
CA VAL A 543 -20.77 -5.41 12.23
C VAL A 543 -19.96 -4.23 11.66
N ILE A 544 -20.34 -3.00 11.98
CA ILE A 544 -19.60 -1.80 11.58
C ILE A 544 -18.17 -1.80 12.13
N ASP A 545 -17.99 -2.22 13.39
CA ASP A 545 -16.67 -2.35 14.03
C ASP A 545 -15.78 -3.37 13.30
N GLU A 546 -16.35 -4.39 12.67
CA GLU A 546 -15.61 -5.43 11.93
C GLU A 546 -15.16 -4.91 10.57
N LEU A 547 -16.01 -4.14 9.87
CA LEU A 547 -15.62 -3.43 8.65
C LEU A 547 -14.44 -2.47 8.89
N VAL A 548 -14.54 -1.67 9.96
CA VAL A 548 -13.47 -0.73 10.34
C VAL A 548 -12.22 -1.48 10.80
N GLY A 549 -12.40 -2.55 11.58
CA GLY A 549 -11.31 -3.39 12.07
C GLY A 549 -10.50 -4.02 10.95
N ASP A 550 -11.18 -4.49 9.90
CA ASP A 550 -10.54 -5.16 8.77
C ASP A 550 -9.61 -4.27 7.96
N VAL A 551 -10.00 -3.02 7.73
CA VAL A 551 -9.23 -2.08 6.88
C VAL A 551 -8.30 -1.15 7.67
N ALA A 552 -8.66 -0.82 8.91
CA ALA A 552 -8.03 0.30 9.64
C ALA A 552 -7.88 0.07 11.15
N THR A 553 -7.72 -1.17 11.60
CA THR A 553 -7.34 -1.42 13.00
C THR A 553 -6.02 -0.72 13.35
N THR A 554 -6.00 -0.06 14.51
CA THR A 554 -4.83 0.64 15.06
C THR A 554 -4.01 -0.26 16.00
N LYS A 555 -4.54 -1.44 16.35
CA LYS A 555 -3.82 -2.43 17.15
C LYS A 555 -2.72 -3.05 16.31
N ARG A 556 -1.49 -3.01 16.83
CA ARG A 556 -0.33 -3.65 16.21
C ARG A 556 -0.50 -5.17 16.15
N ASN A 557 0.20 -5.80 15.21
CA ASN A 557 0.19 -7.24 15.08
C ASN A 557 0.75 -7.90 16.35
N SER A 558 0.11 -9.00 16.74
CA SER A 558 0.46 -9.80 17.91
C SER A 558 -0.16 -11.20 17.78
N GLY A 559 0.21 -12.12 18.66
CA GLY A 559 -0.44 -13.42 18.80
C GLY A 559 -1.91 -13.38 19.25
N THR A 560 -2.48 -12.18 19.47
CA THR A 560 -3.89 -11.98 19.86
C THR A 560 -4.64 -11.00 18.95
N SER A 561 -4.01 -10.53 17.87
CA SER A 561 -4.62 -9.55 16.98
C SER A 561 -5.76 -10.18 16.18
N ARG A 562 -6.90 -9.49 16.12
CA ARG A 562 -8.10 -9.89 15.36
C ARG A 562 -7.95 -9.57 13.87
N TYR A 563 -7.30 -8.45 13.58
CA TYR A 563 -7.02 -7.94 12.24
C TYR A 563 -5.57 -7.46 12.17
N PRO A 564 -4.91 -7.49 11.00
CA PRO A 564 -3.59 -6.91 10.82
C PRO A 564 -3.64 -5.38 10.87
N TYR A 565 -2.60 -4.77 11.45
CA TYR A 565 -2.45 -3.33 11.57
C TYR A 565 -2.52 -2.64 10.20
N LEU A 566 -3.51 -1.75 10.03
CA LEU A 566 -3.71 -0.94 8.80
C LEU A 566 -3.49 -1.73 7.50
N ARG A 567 -4.11 -2.92 7.41
CA ARG A 567 -3.90 -3.97 6.39
C ARG A 567 -3.32 -3.53 5.04
N GLN A 568 -3.95 -2.57 4.36
CA GLN A 568 -3.57 -2.19 3.00
C GLN A 568 -2.58 -1.04 2.91
N PHE A 569 -2.39 -0.27 3.98
CA PHE A 569 -1.64 0.96 3.91
C PHE A 569 -0.14 0.70 4.12
N ASP A 570 0.69 1.06 3.14
CA ASP A 570 2.14 1.02 3.29
C ASP A 570 2.62 2.33 3.95
N MET A 571 3.12 2.25 5.19
CA MET A 571 3.49 3.45 5.94
C MET A 571 4.72 4.16 5.35
N TRP A 572 5.59 3.44 4.64
CA TRP A 572 6.80 4.01 4.05
C TRP A 572 6.58 4.49 2.62
N GLU A 573 5.84 3.75 1.78
CA GLU A 573 5.45 4.23 0.46
C GLU A 573 4.33 5.28 0.50
N GLY A 574 3.57 5.32 1.60
CA GLY A 574 2.59 6.37 1.89
C GLY A 574 1.29 6.24 1.11
N HIS A 575 1.04 5.09 0.50
CA HIS A 575 -0.20 4.76 -0.19
C HIS A 575 -0.61 3.31 0.08
N SER A 576 -1.81 2.95 -0.35
CA SER A 576 -2.34 1.61 -0.15
C SER A 576 -1.94 0.63 -1.25
N TRP A 577 -2.01 -0.66 -0.95
CA TRP A 577 -1.82 -1.75 -1.90
C TRP A 577 -3.13 -2.54 -2.06
N ALA A 578 -3.47 -2.84 -3.30
CA ALA A 578 -4.73 -3.45 -3.69
C ALA A 578 -4.73 -4.97 -3.46
N SER A 579 -3.72 -5.68 -3.99
CA SER A 579 -3.67 -7.14 -3.95
C SER A 579 -3.27 -7.66 -2.57
N GLY A 580 -4.01 -8.65 -2.05
CA GLY A 580 -3.70 -9.29 -0.78
C GLY A 580 -2.41 -10.12 -0.80
N HIS A 581 -2.11 -10.75 -1.93
CA HIS A 581 -1.01 -11.72 -2.06
C HIS A 581 0.26 -11.13 -2.69
N ALA A 582 0.19 -10.02 -3.44
CA ALA A 582 1.31 -9.41 -4.15
C ALA A 582 2.09 -10.37 -5.09
N ASP A 583 1.43 -11.43 -5.56
CA ASP A 583 2.04 -12.56 -6.30
C ASP A 583 2.21 -12.23 -7.79
N PHE A 584 2.89 -11.11 -8.07
CA PHE A 584 3.18 -10.64 -9.42
C PHE A 584 4.66 -10.29 -9.56
N GLY A 585 5.21 -10.44 -10.77
CA GLY A 585 6.62 -10.14 -10.99
C GLY A 585 7.01 -8.67 -10.82
N ASP A 586 6.04 -7.77 -10.93
CA ASP A 586 6.22 -6.33 -10.72
C ASP A 586 5.84 -5.89 -9.28
N GLY A 587 5.62 -6.85 -8.37
CA GLY A 587 5.27 -6.59 -6.97
C GLY A 587 3.78 -6.31 -6.76
N ASN A 588 3.43 -5.68 -5.64
CA ASN A 588 2.06 -5.25 -5.38
C ASN A 588 1.67 -4.06 -6.29
N ASN A 589 0.38 -3.74 -6.36
CA ASN A 589 -0.15 -2.69 -7.21
C ASN A 589 -1.28 -1.90 -6.56
N GLN A 590 -1.52 -0.69 -7.05
CA GLN A 590 -2.74 0.06 -6.81
C GLN A 590 -3.14 0.82 -8.08
N GLU A 591 -4.39 0.64 -8.50
CA GLU A 591 -4.98 1.35 -9.63
C GLU A 591 -5.75 2.58 -9.13
N SER A 592 -6.91 2.38 -8.48
CA SER A 592 -7.77 3.48 -8.01
C SER A 592 -7.35 4.02 -6.65
N SER A 593 -6.38 4.95 -6.65
CA SER A 593 -5.98 5.66 -5.44
C SER A 593 -7.12 6.50 -4.83
N SER A 594 -8.05 6.97 -5.66
CA SER A 594 -9.19 7.76 -5.23
C SER A 594 -10.24 6.94 -4.46
N GLU A 595 -10.33 5.63 -4.68
CA GLU A 595 -11.19 4.74 -3.88
C GLU A 595 -10.62 4.49 -2.47
N ALA A 596 -9.30 4.31 -2.32
CA ALA A 596 -8.65 4.32 -1.00
C ALA A 596 -8.91 5.63 -0.25
N ILE A 597 -8.64 6.78 -0.90
CA ILE A 597 -8.86 8.11 -0.31
C ILE A 597 -10.34 8.32 0.10
N ASN A 598 -11.29 7.79 -0.68
CA ASN A 598 -12.71 7.81 -0.31
C ASN A 598 -12.99 6.99 0.96
N GLY A 599 -12.38 5.82 1.11
CA GLY A 599 -12.45 5.02 2.33
C GLY A 599 -11.91 5.77 3.55
N TRP A 600 -10.74 6.41 3.43
CA TRP A 600 -10.14 7.22 4.50
C TRP A 600 -11.00 8.42 4.89
N ALA A 601 -11.60 9.09 3.92
CA ALA A 601 -12.59 10.12 4.20
C ALA A 601 -13.80 9.56 4.96
N GLY A 602 -14.26 8.36 4.61
CA GLY A 602 -15.29 7.62 5.34
C GLY A 602 -14.92 7.40 6.81
N LEU A 603 -13.69 6.96 7.10
CA LEU A 603 -13.21 6.79 8.48
C LEU A 603 -13.22 8.11 9.27
N ILE A 604 -12.76 9.21 8.67
CA ILE A 604 -12.79 10.53 9.30
C ILE A 604 -14.22 10.92 9.64
N LEU A 605 -15.14 10.83 8.68
CA LEU A 605 -16.53 11.22 8.87
C LEU A 605 -17.24 10.34 9.90
N TYR A 606 -17.02 9.03 9.86
CA TYR A 606 -17.59 8.09 10.82
C TYR A 606 -17.03 8.31 12.24
N GLY A 607 -15.71 8.49 12.35
CA GLY A 607 -15.05 8.80 13.62
C GLY A 607 -15.58 10.10 14.23
N GLN A 608 -15.75 11.15 13.42
CA GLN A 608 -16.35 12.41 13.87
C GLN A 608 -17.81 12.24 14.28
N ALA A 609 -18.62 11.53 13.48
CA ALA A 609 -20.05 11.33 13.77
C ALA A 609 -20.29 10.51 15.05
N THR A 610 -19.35 9.64 15.42
CA THR A 610 -19.45 8.77 16.60
C THR A 610 -18.62 9.25 17.80
N GLY A 611 -17.88 10.36 17.67
CA GLY A 611 -16.98 10.84 18.72
C GLY A 611 -15.74 9.97 18.94
N ASN A 612 -15.37 9.12 17.98
CA ASN A 612 -14.16 8.29 18.03
C ASN A 612 -12.95 9.09 17.51
N GLU A 613 -12.21 9.70 18.44
CA GLU A 613 -11.04 10.54 18.15
C GLU A 613 -9.88 9.72 17.56
N GLU A 614 -9.63 8.51 18.07
CA GLU A 614 -8.58 7.63 17.54
C GLU A 614 -8.82 7.32 16.07
N LEU A 615 -10.03 6.86 15.73
CA LEU A 615 -10.40 6.56 14.35
C LEU A 615 -10.37 7.81 13.45
N THR A 616 -10.81 8.97 13.97
CA THR A 616 -10.69 10.24 13.24
C THR A 616 -9.23 10.52 12.90
N ASN A 617 -8.34 10.46 13.89
CA ASN A 617 -6.93 10.79 13.71
C ASN A 617 -6.22 9.80 12.78
N THR A 618 -6.56 8.51 12.86
CA THR A 618 -6.11 7.49 11.91
C THR A 618 -6.58 7.81 10.49
N GLY A 619 -7.88 8.10 10.30
CA GLY A 619 -8.41 8.50 9.00
C GLY A 619 -7.72 9.76 8.44
N ILE A 620 -7.44 10.75 9.29
CA ILE A 620 -6.71 11.97 8.91
C ILE A 620 -5.28 11.64 8.47
N TYR A 621 -4.58 10.77 9.18
CA TYR A 621 -3.24 10.31 8.81
C TYR A 621 -3.22 9.60 7.46
N LEU A 622 -4.11 8.61 7.27
CA LEU A 622 -4.21 7.84 6.03
C LEU A 622 -4.57 8.73 4.83
N TYR A 623 -5.60 9.56 4.97
CA TYR A 623 -6.03 10.52 3.94
C TYR A 623 -4.90 11.49 3.58
N THR A 624 -4.26 12.10 4.57
CA THR A 624 -3.24 13.14 4.31
C THR A 624 -2.01 12.55 3.64
N THR A 625 -1.56 11.39 4.11
CA THR A 625 -0.37 10.73 3.58
C THR A 625 -0.61 10.25 2.15
N GLU A 626 -1.73 9.55 1.91
CA GLU A 626 -2.05 9.03 0.58
C GLU A 626 -2.32 10.14 -0.44
N VAL A 627 -2.96 11.23 -0.04
CA VAL A 627 -3.10 12.41 -0.92
C VAL A 627 -1.74 12.96 -1.36
N ASN A 628 -0.74 12.99 -0.49
CA ASN A 628 0.59 13.46 -0.89
C ASN A 628 1.29 12.45 -1.81
N ALA A 629 1.22 11.15 -1.51
CA ALA A 629 1.72 10.09 -2.39
C ALA A 629 1.04 10.10 -3.77
N VAL A 630 -0.27 10.29 -3.86
CA VAL A 630 -1.02 10.37 -5.12
C VAL A 630 -0.59 11.56 -5.98
N ASN A 631 -0.38 12.72 -5.36
CA ASN A 631 0.11 13.89 -6.07
C ASN A 631 1.55 13.72 -6.59
N ASP A 632 2.35 12.89 -5.94
CA ASP A 632 3.72 12.59 -6.36
C ASP A 632 3.77 11.46 -7.41
N TYR A 633 3.08 10.34 -7.20
CA TYR A 633 3.29 9.11 -7.98
C TYR A 633 2.30 8.93 -9.12
N TRP A 634 1.03 9.24 -8.91
CA TRP A 634 0.01 9.14 -9.97
C TRP A 634 0.05 10.38 -10.84
N PHE A 635 -0.09 11.55 -10.23
CA PHE A 635 -0.24 12.81 -10.95
C PHE A 635 1.09 13.50 -11.27
N ASP A 636 2.13 13.26 -10.47
CA ASP A 636 3.45 13.90 -10.60
C ASP A 636 3.34 15.42 -10.79
N VAL A 637 2.60 16.07 -9.89
CA VAL A 637 2.26 17.51 -10.03
C VAL A 637 3.51 18.40 -10.06
N ASP A 638 4.60 17.96 -9.44
CA ASP A 638 5.88 18.67 -9.40
C ASP A 638 6.83 18.29 -10.55
N ASN A 639 6.51 17.28 -11.36
CA ASN A 639 7.33 16.74 -12.45
C ASN A 639 8.72 16.22 -12.00
N ASP A 640 8.80 15.60 -10.83
CA ASP A 640 10.05 15.12 -10.22
C ASP A 640 10.05 13.62 -9.86
N VAL A 641 8.95 12.92 -10.14
CA VAL A 641 8.82 11.46 -9.93
C VAL A 641 8.80 10.70 -11.24
N LEU A 642 7.83 10.98 -12.13
CA LEU A 642 7.67 10.21 -13.36
C LEU A 642 8.77 10.61 -14.33
N SER A 643 9.53 9.60 -14.75
CA SER A 643 10.64 9.78 -15.67
C SER A 643 10.23 10.58 -16.91
N PRO A 644 11.06 11.53 -17.39
CA PRO A 644 10.84 12.21 -18.67
C PRO A 644 10.77 11.26 -19.87
N LEU A 645 11.25 10.02 -19.72
CA LEU A 645 11.15 8.97 -20.72
C LEU A 645 9.76 8.32 -20.77
N TYR A 646 8.98 8.42 -19.69
CA TYR A 646 7.60 7.98 -19.63
C TYR A 646 6.70 8.97 -20.35
N LYS A 647 6.15 8.58 -21.51
CA LYS A 647 5.33 9.46 -22.35
C LYS A 647 4.14 8.70 -22.90
N LYS A 648 2.94 9.09 -22.48
CA LYS A 648 1.69 8.65 -23.14
C LYS A 648 1.21 9.74 -24.09
N THR A 649 0.90 9.41 -25.34
CA THR A 649 0.27 10.36 -26.27
C THR A 649 -1.22 10.08 -26.40
N ILE A 650 -2.06 11.09 -26.12
CA ILE A 650 -3.52 11.02 -26.26
C ILE A 650 -3.97 12.21 -27.11
N GLY A 651 -4.62 11.94 -28.25
CA GLY A 651 -5.08 12.98 -29.18
C GLY A 651 -3.95 13.95 -29.62
N GLY A 652 -2.73 13.44 -29.79
CA GLY A 652 -1.54 14.22 -30.16
C GLY A 652 -0.92 15.07 -29.04
N ASN A 653 -1.32 14.90 -27.79
CA ASN A 653 -0.74 15.61 -26.64
C ASN A 653 0.01 14.60 -25.75
N GLU A 654 1.23 14.94 -25.34
CA GLU A 654 1.96 14.17 -24.33
C GLU A 654 1.29 14.34 -22.96
N HIS A 655 1.19 13.24 -22.24
CA HIS A 655 0.57 13.13 -20.93
C HIS A 655 1.48 12.29 -20.02
N ARG A 656 1.82 12.84 -18.86
CA ARG A 656 2.59 12.17 -17.81
C ARG A 656 1.67 12.00 -16.60
N TYR A 657 1.15 10.80 -16.48
CA TYR A 657 0.24 10.31 -15.45
C TYR A 657 0.33 8.79 -15.45
N ALA A 658 0.47 8.20 -14.27
CA ALA A 658 0.38 6.77 -14.08
C ALA A 658 -1.02 6.44 -13.54
N SER A 659 -1.79 5.64 -14.27
CA SER A 659 -3.09 5.17 -13.80
C SER A 659 -2.97 3.99 -12.85
N MET A 660 -1.87 3.26 -12.93
CA MET A 660 -1.57 2.15 -12.02
C MET A 660 -0.10 2.20 -11.60
N ILE A 661 0.11 2.11 -10.30
CA ILE A 661 1.42 2.08 -9.64
C ILE A 661 1.68 0.67 -9.15
N TRP A 662 2.91 0.20 -9.34
CA TRP A 662 3.39 -1.09 -8.87
C TRP A 662 4.70 -0.92 -8.08
N GLY A 663 5.13 -1.99 -7.39
CA GLY A 663 6.45 -2.03 -6.75
C GLY A 663 7.61 -1.88 -7.76
N GLY A 664 7.49 -2.47 -8.96
CA GLY A 664 8.53 -2.46 -9.99
C GLY A 664 8.20 -1.70 -11.28
N LYS A 665 6.98 -1.15 -11.42
CA LYS A 665 6.56 -0.41 -12.62
C LYS A 665 5.55 0.70 -12.32
N TYR A 666 5.32 1.55 -13.31
CA TYR A 666 4.12 2.37 -13.40
C TYR A 666 3.70 2.51 -14.86
N GLY A 667 2.40 2.67 -15.10
CA GLY A 667 1.86 2.66 -16.46
C GLY A 667 0.54 3.38 -16.64
N TYR A 668 0.20 3.59 -17.91
CA TYR A 668 -1.11 4.05 -18.37
C TYR A 668 -1.91 2.84 -18.85
N GLU A 669 -2.50 2.14 -17.90
CA GLU A 669 -3.23 0.88 -18.06
C GLU A 669 -4.35 0.78 -17.03
N THR A 670 -5.38 -0.02 -17.32
CA THR A 670 -6.38 -0.45 -16.33
C THR A 670 -6.59 -1.95 -16.41
N TRP A 671 -7.26 -2.52 -15.41
CA TRP A 671 -7.59 -3.94 -15.39
C TRP A 671 -8.57 -4.40 -16.47
N TRP A 672 -9.34 -3.49 -17.09
CA TRP A 672 -10.40 -3.86 -18.04
C TRP A 672 -10.40 -3.12 -19.39
N THR A 673 -9.73 -1.97 -19.49
CA THR A 673 -9.80 -1.11 -20.68
C THR A 673 -8.52 -0.34 -20.97
N ALA A 674 -8.37 0.11 -22.21
CA ALA A 674 -7.36 1.09 -22.61
C ALA A 674 -7.99 2.45 -22.98
N GLU A 675 -9.29 2.62 -22.74
CA GLU A 675 -10.03 3.82 -23.12
C GLU A 675 -9.60 5.01 -22.24
N PRO A 676 -9.22 6.16 -22.85
CA PRO A 676 -8.65 7.26 -22.09
C PRO A 676 -9.53 7.84 -20.99
N LEU A 677 -10.85 8.02 -21.21
CA LEU A 677 -11.73 8.59 -20.18
C LEU A 677 -11.80 7.71 -18.94
N GLN A 678 -11.87 6.39 -19.11
CA GLN A 678 -11.85 5.44 -18.00
C GLN A 678 -10.48 5.35 -17.33
N THR A 679 -9.40 5.32 -18.11
CA THR A 679 -8.02 5.22 -17.58
C THR A 679 -7.61 6.46 -16.79
N ASN A 680 -8.05 7.66 -17.20
CA ASN A 680 -7.92 8.87 -16.38
C ASN A 680 -8.96 8.91 -15.24
N GLY A 681 -10.19 8.46 -15.54
CA GLY A 681 -11.34 8.52 -14.64
C GLY A 681 -11.16 7.71 -13.36
N ILE A 682 -10.44 6.60 -13.42
CA ILE A 682 -10.29 5.66 -12.31
C ILE A 682 -9.57 6.27 -11.09
N ASN A 683 -8.75 7.31 -11.27
CA ASN A 683 -8.06 8.02 -10.18
C ASN A 683 -8.74 9.33 -9.76
N ILE A 684 -9.94 9.63 -10.27
CA ILE A 684 -10.73 10.79 -9.83
C ILE A 684 -12.12 10.40 -9.31
N LEU A 685 -12.52 9.14 -9.45
CA LEU A 685 -13.77 8.60 -8.93
C LEU A 685 -13.55 7.86 -7.61
N PRO A 686 -14.53 7.84 -6.70
CA PRO A 686 -15.76 8.61 -6.72
C PRO A 686 -15.51 10.09 -6.42
N ASN A 687 -16.28 10.98 -7.07
CA ASN A 687 -16.26 12.40 -6.71
C ASN A 687 -17.18 12.63 -5.52
N THR A 688 -16.59 12.89 -4.36
CA THR A 688 -17.29 13.24 -3.12
C THR A 688 -16.83 14.60 -2.61
N ALA A 689 -17.40 15.08 -1.51
CA ALA A 689 -16.93 16.32 -0.88
C ALA A 689 -15.54 16.18 -0.22
N ALA A 690 -14.93 14.99 -0.24
CA ALA A 690 -13.54 14.76 0.15
C ALA A 690 -12.55 14.84 -1.03
N SER A 691 -13.02 14.93 -2.28
CA SER A 691 -12.17 14.93 -3.49
C SER A 691 -11.51 16.29 -3.79
N PHE A 692 -11.59 17.27 -2.89
CA PHE A 692 -10.96 18.59 -3.08
C PHE A 692 -9.43 18.54 -3.16
N TYR A 693 -8.80 17.45 -2.70
CA TYR A 693 -7.36 17.24 -2.87
C TYR A 693 -6.93 17.25 -4.35
N LEU A 694 -7.82 16.83 -5.27
CA LEU A 694 -7.57 16.90 -6.72
C LEU A 694 -7.30 18.34 -7.17
N ALA A 695 -7.80 19.34 -6.45
CA ALA A 695 -7.59 20.74 -6.78
C ALA A 695 -6.24 21.31 -6.29
N LYS A 696 -5.29 20.48 -5.81
CA LYS A 696 -3.92 20.91 -5.44
C LYS A 696 -3.28 21.72 -6.56
N ASP A 697 -3.32 21.19 -7.78
CA ASP A 697 -3.00 21.95 -9.01
C ASP A 697 -4.21 21.96 -9.96
N LYS A 698 -4.89 23.11 -10.00
CA LYS A 698 -6.06 23.33 -10.85
C LYS A 698 -5.73 23.41 -12.34
N ALA A 699 -4.54 23.87 -12.70
CA ALA A 699 -4.14 23.94 -14.10
C ALA A 699 -3.86 22.53 -14.61
N TYR A 700 -3.09 21.75 -13.85
CA TYR A 700 -2.85 20.33 -14.11
C TYR A 700 -4.17 19.57 -14.29
N MET A 701 -5.11 19.64 -13.34
CA MET A 701 -6.34 18.87 -13.44
C MET A 701 -7.26 19.29 -14.61
N LYS A 702 -7.25 20.57 -15.00
CA LYS A 702 -7.98 21.01 -16.19
C LYS A 702 -7.38 20.40 -17.45
N ASP A 703 -6.05 20.34 -17.54
CA ASP A 703 -5.37 19.71 -18.65
C ASP A 703 -5.53 18.19 -18.65
N PHE A 704 -5.46 17.55 -17.48
CA PHE A 704 -5.76 16.13 -17.28
C PHE A 704 -7.11 15.73 -17.88
N VAL A 705 -8.19 16.42 -17.49
CA VAL A 705 -9.54 16.15 -18.01
C VAL A 705 -9.67 16.52 -19.49
N ARG A 706 -9.01 17.58 -19.95
CA ARG A 706 -9.04 18.00 -21.35
C ARG A 706 -8.37 16.96 -22.26
N ILE A 707 -7.24 16.40 -21.84
CA ILE A 707 -6.51 15.37 -22.58
C ILE A 707 -7.35 14.10 -22.69
N ALA A 708 -7.93 13.64 -21.58
CA ALA A 708 -8.77 12.43 -21.56
C ALA A 708 -9.98 12.51 -22.52
N LYS A 709 -10.52 13.72 -22.76
CA LYS A 709 -11.69 13.94 -23.63
C LYS A 709 -11.39 13.99 -25.13
N LYS A 710 -10.11 14.12 -25.54
CA LYS A 710 -9.75 14.20 -26.96
C LYS A 710 -9.72 12.79 -27.54
N LYS A 711 -10.70 12.48 -28.41
CA LYS A 711 -10.73 11.28 -29.25
C LYS A 711 -9.99 11.53 -30.55
#